data_AF-F2UGP3-F1
#
_entry.id   AF-F2UGP3-F1
#
_cell.length_a   1.000
_cell.length_b   1.000
_cell.length_c   1.000
_cell.angle_alpha   90.00
_cell.angle_beta   90.00
_cell.angle_gamma   90.00
#
_symmetry.space_group_name_H-M   'P 1'
#
loop_
_entity.id
_entity.type
_entity.pdbx_description
1 polymer ?
#
loop_
_entity_poly.entity_id
_entity_poly.type
_entity_poly.pdbx_seq_one_letter_code
_entity_poly.pdbx_strand_id
1 'polypeptide(L)'
;MAVSWRVLVNTVLLITVVGNFAFLYSMYNAPNRYHPEGHGTDVMTMYEDGDISIAGGRVNMATTTTTATTPQHTMAEAEDKRAHVQSSEPLRVRAYSSKALARISVNDDTVLEVGESAGEAGRGIHVAVINGHTGALMDTNKFDTYVEGADLRLLSYLRGIHPNRIVALAVRDEASFHLGNDARMELIKMGSIKIGQLQWRDTWAMVARVGSPDKTSDALARAPDFNHWGEGVEVSAEFERHAEDNGCNWPDTPHFKQRRAFCARYDGYGELCRCDHPPAIAPSPSPAPPLPNMATTPLVIMASENRPKYLLRSLRSLLAAQGCIPSNIVVSIDGVDKMEAEDVCKLVGVTAMRHRPTSEKNGRISQHYKFALTAMFDRFKDAEHVIVMEEDLDAAPDFFRFFSTALPLLKSDPTLYCISAWNDQGYTHSTGDVTRLYRVETMPGLGWLLSRRLYKQELEPRWPGPDKLWDWDMWMRMNENRKDRECIVPDVSRTFHFGATGLNVNDYFQKLYFAKHRLNDDPTAVVNTQDMTAEAYDAALRRQIAASHILDTQQPCGTMVPDALENTNTPLVLYMTMKSAGDHETWLQLAKCWHLWDLDVRGFHKGVWRFYRKGNPIAVVGTPYSPFSSHKPDALEPLFMAAPKKKQTR
;
A
#
# COMPACT_ATOMS: atom_id res chain seq x y z
N MET A 1 6.28 -44.56 -19.86
CA MET A 1 5.52 -43.84 -18.81
C MET A 1 6.08 -42.43 -18.59
N ALA A 2 6.10 -41.58 -19.62
CA ALA A 2 6.66 -40.21 -19.54
C ALA A 2 5.74 -39.15 -20.20
N VAL A 3 4.52 -39.52 -20.58
CA VAL A 3 3.58 -38.63 -21.28
C VAL A 3 2.39 -38.22 -20.38
N SER A 4 2.20 -38.88 -19.23
CA SER A 4 1.06 -38.61 -18.34
C SER A 4 1.30 -37.52 -17.27
N TRP A 5 2.57 -37.10 -17.05
CA TRP A 5 2.91 -36.13 -16.01
C TRP A 5 2.78 -34.65 -16.47
N ARG A 6 3.00 -34.36 -17.75
CA ARG A 6 2.83 -33.00 -18.31
C ARG A 6 1.37 -32.57 -18.44
N VAL A 7 0.43 -33.51 -18.43
CA VAL A 7 -1.01 -33.21 -18.51
C VAL A 7 -1.55 -32.87 -17.13
N LEU A 8 -1.16 -33.57 -16.07
CA LEU A 8 -1.65 -33.31 -14.71
C LEU A 8 -1.20 -31.96 -14.14
N VAL A 9 0.06 -31.57 -14.37
CA VAL A 9 0.62 -30.28 -13.89
C VAL A 9 -0.05 -29.09 -14.58
N ASN A 10 -0.43 -29.23 -15.86
CA ASN A 10 -1.14 -28.18 -16.59
C ASN A 10 -2.62 -28.08 -16.20
N THR A 11 -3.27 -29.18 -15.82
CA THR A 11 -4.69 -29.15 -15.41
C THR A 11 -4.88 -28.54 -14.02
N VAL A 12 -3.95 -28.75 -13.08
CA VAL A 12 -4.03 -28.16 -11.73
C VAL A 12 -3.70 -26.66 -11.75
N LEU A 13 -2.75 -26.22 -12.59
CA LEU A 13 -2.46 -24.79 -12.77
C LEU A 13 -3.65 -24.03 -13.38
N LEU A 14 -4.46 -24.70 -14.22
CA LEU A 14 -5.57 -24.06 -14.91
C LEU A 14 -6.81 -23.85 -14.02
N ILE A 15 -7.09 -24.78 -13.10
CA ILE A 15 -8.26 -24.70 -12.21
C ILE A 15 -8.11 -23.56 -11.20
N THR A 16 -6.89 -23.31 -10.70
CA THR A 16 -6.61 -22.20 -9.75
C THR A 16 -6.63 -20.83 -10.43
N VAL A 17 -6.23 -20.75 -11.71
CA VAL A 17 -6.26 -19.49 -12.49
C VAL A 17 -7.68 -19.13 -12.93
N VAL A 18 -8.53 -20.11 -13.28
CA VAL A 18 -9.90 -19.85 -13.75
C VAL A 18 -10.85 -19.46 -12.60
N GLY A 19 -10.67 -20.03 -11.39
CA GLY A 19 -11.49 -19.70 -10.22
C GLY A 19 -11.36 -18.24 -9.76
N ASN A 20 -10.15 -17.68 -9.79
CA ASN A 20 -9.90 -16.29 -9.39
C ASN A 20 -10.30 -15.27 -10.48
N PHE A 21 -10.28 -15.65 -11.76
CA PHE A 21 -10.73 -14.77 -12.85
C PHE A 21 -12.26 -14.67 -12.94
N ALA A 22 -13.01 -15.72 -12.57
CA ALA A 22 -14.48 -15.69 -12.62
C ALA A 22 -15.10 -14.72 -11.59
N PHE A 23 -14.45 -14.57 -10.43
CA PHE A 23 -14.93 -13.65 -9.37
C PHE A 23 -14.68 -12.18 -9.72
N LEU A 24 -13.54 -11.88 -10.38
CA LEU A 24 -13.27 -10.53 -10.90
C LEU A 24 -14.14 -10.21 -12.13
N TYR A 25 -14.32 -11.13 -13.08
CA TYR A 25 -15.06 -10.83 -14.32
C TYR A 25 -16.56 -10.52 -14.10
N SER A 26 -17.20 -11.09 -13.07
CA SER A 26 -18.63 -10.86 -12.78
C SER A 26 -18.94 -9.45 -12.26
N MET A 27 -17.96 -8.70 -11.75
CA MET A 27 -18.16 -7.31 -11.35
C MET A 27 -17.93 -6.30 -12.50
N TYR A 28 -17.15 -6.67 -13.52
CA TYR A 28 -16.66 -5.71 -14.52
C TYR A 28 -17.45 -5.66 -15.83
N ASN A 29 -18.41 -6.56 -16.07
CA ASN A 29 -19.16 -6.64 -17.34
C ASN A 29 -20.68 -6.70 -17.17
N ALA A 30 -21.25 -5.80 -16.37
CA ALA A 30 -22.68 -5.51 -16.42
C ALA A 30 -22.93 -4.32 -17.38
N PRO A 31 -23.57 -4.51 -18.55
CA PRO A 31 -23.96 -3.39 -19.40
C PRO A 31 -25.16 -2.64 -18.76
N ASN A 32 -24.92 -1.42 -18.29
CA ASN A 32 -25.97 -0.46 -17.95
C ASN A 32 -26.73 -0.07 -19.22
N ARG A 33 -27.95 -0.59 -19.39
CA ARG A 33 -28.97 0.04 -20.23
C ARG A 33 -30.07 0.56 -19.33
N TYR A 34 -30.11 1.86 -19.14
CA TYR A 34 -31.29 2.58 -18.69
C TYR A 34 -31.56 3.69 -19.70
N HIS A 35 -32.66 3.58 -20.43
CA HIS A 35 -33.32 4.71 -21.06
C HIS A 35 -34.81 4.71 -20.63
N PRO A 36 -35.41 5.90 -20.51
CA PRO A 36 -36.68 6.12 -19.82
C PRO A 36 -37.87 5.97 -20.78
N GLU A 37 -39.04 5.66 -20.22
CA GLU A 37 -40.39 6.17 -20.55
C GLU A 37 -41.50 5.15 -20.24
N GLY A 38 -42.47 5.59 -19.44
CA GLY A 38 -43.89 5.60 -19.83
C GLY A 38 -44.77 4.35 -19.64
N HIS A 39 -45.83 4.54 -18.84
CA HIS A 39 -47.09 3.76 -18.74
C HIS A 39 -46.98 2.40 -18.03
N GLY A 40 -47.68 2.09 -16.93
CA GLY A 40 -48.99 2.56 -16.46
C GLY A 40 -49.97 1.40 -16.60
N THR A 41 -50.22 0.67 -15.51
CA THR A 41 -51.50 -0.01 -15.24
C THR A 41 -51.57 -0.40 -13.77
N ASP A 42 -52.69 0.03 -13.17
CA ASP A 42 -53.14 -0.19 -11.81
C ASP A 42 -53.27 -1.66 -11.42
N VAL A 43 -52.99 -1.95 -10.14
CA VAL A 43 -53.88 -2.80 -9.35
C VAL A 43 -54.09 -2.12 -8.00
N MET A 44 -55.27 -1.54 -7.88
CA MET A 44 -55.86 -0.93 -6.69
C MET A 44 -56.63 -2.01 -5.91
N THR A 45 -56.48 -2.04 -4.59
CA THR A 45 -57.51 -2.43 -3.59
C THR A 45 -56.91 -2.11 -2.22
N MET A 46 -57.12 -0.89 -1.70
CA MET A 46 -58.23 -0.48 -0.83
C MET A 46 -58.27 -1.23 0.51
N TYR A 47 -57.91 -0.56 1.60
CA TYR A 47 -58.90 -0.01 2.54
C TYR A 47 -58.34 1.22 3.29
N GLU A 48 -59.05 2.32 3.07
CA GLU A 48 -59.32 3.53 3.89
C GLU A 48 -59.35 3.27 5.42
N ASP A 49 -59.22 4.21 6.36
CA ASP A 49 -59.38 5.67 6.37
C ASP A 49 -58.86 6.23 7.70
N GLY A 50 -58.56 7.53 7.77
CA GLY A 50 -58.64 8.29 9.03
C GLY A 50 -57.53 9.31 9.31
N ASP A 51 -57.56 10.44 8.60
CA ASP A 51 -56.95 11.70 9.07
C ASP A 51 -57.74 12.30 10.26
N ILE A 52 -57.04 13.04 11.12
CA ILE A 52 -57.28 14.47 11.44
C ILE A 52 -56.64 14.83 12.81
N SER A 53 -55.82 15.89 12.78
CA SER A 53 -55.27 16.72 13.87
C SER A 53 -56.32 17.12 14.94
N ILE A 54 -56.01 17.62 16.14
CA ILE A 54 -55.73 19.03 16.50
C ILE A 54 -55.11 19.08 17.92
N ALA A 55 -54.30 20.12 18.15
CA ALA A 55 -53.61 20.55 19.36
C ALA A 55 -54.45 20.81 20.64
N GLY A 56 -53.72 20.78 21.78
CA GLY A 56 -53.93 21.71 22.90
C GLY A 56 -54.42 21.10 24.21
N GLY A 57 -53.59 21.15 25.27
CA GLY A 57 -54.06 20.93 26.65
C GLY A 57 -52.95 20.64 27.66
N ARG A 58 -52.61 21.65 28.50
CA ARG A 58 -51.82 21.48 29.74
C ARG A 58 -52.60 20.61 30.73
N VAL A 59 -51.94 19.66 31.38
CA VAL A 59 -52.35 19.14 32.69
C VAL A 59 -51.11 18.91 33.57
N ASN A 60 -51.18 19.47 34.78
CA ASN A 60 -50.24 19.34 35.88
C ASN A 60 -50.10 17.88 36.34
N MET A 61 -48.89 17.45 36.66
CA MET A 61 -48.69 16.33 37.59
C MET A 61 -47.92 16.80 38.82
N ALA A 62 -48.56 16.62 39.97
CA ALA A 62 -47.96 16.76 41.29
C ALA A 62 -47.15 15.50 41.63
N THR A 63 -45.92 15.76 42.08
CA THR A 63 -45.12 15.06 43.09
C THR A 63 -45.53 13.65 43.55
N THR A 64 -44.63 12.69 43.30
CA THR A 64 -44.22 11.73 44.34
C THR A 64 -42.72 11.51 44.26
N THR A 65 -42.08 11.79 45.39
CA THR A 65 -40.65 11.80 45.65
C THR A 65 -40.10 10.38 45.72
N THR A 66 -39.04 10.08 44.97
CA THR A 66 -38.10 9.00 45.34
C THR A 66 -36.69 9.50 45.08
N THR A 67 -36.02 9.83 46.17
CA THR A 67 -34.63 10.25 46.24
C THR A 67 -33.72 9.08 45.88
N ALA A 68 -33.00 9.19 44.77
CA ALA A 68 -31.81 8.40 44.50
C ALA A 68 -30.66 9.39 44.25
N THR A 69 -29.87 9.60 45.30
CA THR A 69 -28.62 10.35 45.30
C THR A 69 -27.63 9.70 44.34
N THR A 70 -27.26 10.41 43.28
CA THR A 70 -26.15 10.05 42.38
C THR A 70 -24.84 10.49 43.04
N PRO A 71 -23.89 9.60 43.37
CA PRO A 71 -22.56 10.03 43.74
C PRO A 71 -21.75 10.26 42.46
N GLN A 72 -21.27 11.50 42.30
CA GLN A 72 -20.10 11.80 41.49
C GLN A 72 -18.93 10.96 42.04
N HIS A 73 -18.57 9.89 41.33
CA HIS A 73 -17.29 9.21 41.50
C HIS A 73 -16.43 9.47 40.26
N THR A 74 -15.28 10.07 40.54
CA THR A 74 -14.11 10.27 39.72
C THR A 74 -13.72 8.99 38.96
N MET A 75 -13.87 8.98 37.63
CA MET A 75 -13.24 7.98 36.74
C MET A 75 -11.72 8.20 36.57
N ALA A 76 -11.05 8.68 37.62
CA ALA A 76 -9.61 8.96 37.62
C ALA A 76 -8.83 8.10 38.64
N GLU A 77 -9.50 7.18 39.37
CA GLU A 77 -8.87 6.37 40.42
C GLU A 77 -9.04 4.85 40.23
N ALA A 78 -9.56 4.41 39.08
CA ALA A 78 -9.72 2.99 38.74
C ALA A 78 -8.66 2.44 37.76
N GLU A 79 -7.80 3.29 37.19
CA GLU A 79 -6.70 2.88 36.30
C GLU A 79 -5.32 2.81 36.99
N ASP A 80 -5.21 3.19 38.26
CA ASP A 80 -3.92 3.26 39.00
C ASP A 80 -3.75 2.14 40.05
N LYS A 81 -4.28 0.93 39.77
CA LYS A 81 -4.05 -0.29 40.59
C LYS A 81 -3.67 -1.54 39.80
N ARG A 82 -3.07 -1.36 38.62
CA ARG A 82 -2.17 -2.36 38.00
C ARG A 82 -0.74 -1.83 37.97
N ALA A 83 -0.28 -1.28 39.09
CA ALA A 83 1.14 -1.11 39.33
C ALA A 83 1.80 -2.51 39.37
N HIS A 84 2.88 -2.64 38.61
CA HIS A 84 3.72 -3.82 38.47
C HIS A 84 3.98 -4.56 39.80
N VAL A 85 3.41 -5.75 39.95
CA VAL A 85 4.17 -6.83 40.56
C VAL A 85 5.10 -7.32 39.46
N GLN A 86 6.37 -6.89 39.48
CA GLN A 86 7.42 -7.58 38.72
C GLN A 86 7.46 -9.01 39.29
N SER A 87 6.75 -9.93 38.64
CA SER A 87 6.87 -11.35 38.95
C SER A 87 8.34 -11.72 38.74
N SER A 88 8.98 -12.24 39.78
CA SER A 88 10.32 -12.83 39.68
C SER A 88 10.29 -14.21 39.02
N GLU A 89 9.11 -14.70 38.63
CA GLU A 89 8.99 -16.02 38.00
C GLU A 89 9.60 -16.00 36.60
N PRO A 90 10.32 -17.07 36.23
CA PRO A 90 10.91 -17.20 34.91
C PRO A 90 9.83 -17.20 33.82
N LEU A 91 10.20 -16.71 32.64
CA LEU A 91 9.36 -16.74 31.44
C LEU A 91 9.47 -18.13 30.80
N ARG A 92 8.36 -18.85 30.71
CA ARG A 92 8.29 -20.11 29.97
C ARG A 92 7.84 -19.83 28.54
N VAL A 93 8.67 -20.08 27.54
CA VAL A 93 8.29 -19.84 26.14
C VAL A 93 8.23 -21.16 25.39
N ARG A 94 7.12 -21.39 24.69
CA ARG A 94 6.85 -22.59 23.90
C ARG A 94 6.66 -22.24 22.43
N ALA A 95 7.22 -23.06 21.55
CA ALA A 95 6.99 -22.99 20.12
C ALA A 95 6.62 -24.38 19.58
N TYR A 96 5.51 -24.46 18.87
CA TYR A 96 4.99 -25.65 18.24
C TYR A 96 4.97 -25.50 16.72
N SER A 97 5.49 -26.49 16.02
CA SER A 97 5.59 -26.55 14.57
C SER A 97 4.96 -27.84 14.05
N SER A 98 4.11 -27.72 13.03
CA SER A 98 3.57 -28.85 12.28
C SER A 98 3.24 -28.46 10.84
N LYS A 99 2.78 -29.42 10.03
CA LYS A 99 2.19 -29.15 8.71
C LYS A 99 1.09 -28.08 8.78
N ALA A 100 0.20 -28.20 9.76
CA ALA A 100 -1.07 -27.49 9.82
C ALA A 100 -1.04 -26.25 10.72
N LEU A 101 -0.13 -26.22 11.70
CA LEU A 101 -0.16 -25.30 12.82
C LEU A 101 1.24 -24.81 13.17
N ALA A 102 1.40 -23.48 13.26
CA ALA A 102 2.46 -22.85 14.02
C ALA A 102 1.84 -22.15 15.22
N ARG A 103 2.35 -22.40 16.42
CA ARG A 103 1.86 -21.77 17.65
C ARG A 103 3.02 -21.37 18.55
N ILE A 104 2.96 -20.17 19.10
CA ILE A 104 3.93 -19.67 20.08
C ILE A 104 3.15 -19.19 21.30
N SER A 105 3.60 -19.61 22.49
CA SER A 105 3.00 -19.25 23.77
C SER A 105 4.05 -18.73 24.74
N VAL A 106 3.68 -17.75 25.55
CA VAL A 106 4.48 -17.23 26.67
C VAL A 106 3.72 -17.52 27.95
N ASN A 107 4.37 -18.21 28.87
CA ASN A 107 3.78 -18.93 29.98
C ASN A 107 2.67 -19.86 29.46
N ASP A 108 1.41 -19.47 29.59
CA ASP A 108 0.25 -20.21 29.08
C ASP A 108 -0.58 -19.42 28.06
N ASP A 109 -0.18 -18.17 27.77
CA ASP A 109 -0.88 -17.31 26.82
C ASP A 109 -0.35 -17.56 25.40
N THR A 110 -1.24 -17.92 24.49
CA THR A 110 -0.92 -18.00 23.06
C THR A 110 -0.78 -16.60 22.48
N VAL A 111 0.44 -16.27 22.04
CA VAL A 111 0.77 -14.95 21.47
C VAL A 111 0.80 -14.96 19.95
N LEU A 112 0.94 -16.13 19.33
CA LEU A 112 0.83 -16.34 17.89
C LEU A 112 0.25 -17.71 17.61
N GLU A 113 -0.76 -17.79 16.73
CA GLU A 113 -1.32 -19.04 16.25
C GLU A 113 -1.72 -18.90 14.78
N VAL A 114 -1.22 -19.81 13.94
CA VAL A 114 -1.54 -19.87 12.51
C VAL A 114 -1.94 -21.30 12.18
N GLY A 115 -3.25 -21.54 12.09
CA GLY A 115 -3.83 -22.86 11.79
C GLY A 115 -4.14 -23.07 10.31
N GLU A 116 -4.84 -24.17 9.97
CA GLU A 116 -5.12 -24.59 8.60
C GLU A 116 -5.91 -23.56 7.78
N SER A 117 -6.77 -22.75 8.41
CA SER A 117 -7.57 -21.72 7.76
C SER A 117 -6.76 -20.68 6.99
N ALA A 118 -5.48 -20.49 7.36
CA ALA A 118 -4.57 -19.60 6.64
C ALA A 118 -4.12 -20.17 5.27
N GLY A 119 -4.38 -21.45 4.97
CA GLY A 119 -3.98 -22.10 3.72
C GLY A 119 -2.51 -21.88 3.38
N GLU A 120 -2.20 -21.64 2.10
CA GLU A 120 -0.86 -21.31 1.61
C GLU A 120 -0.34 -19.99 2.18
N ALA A 121 -1.22 -19.04 2.51
CA ALA A 121 -0.82 -17.73 3.03
C ALA A 121 -0.14 -17.83 4.41
N GLY A 122 -0.32 -18.92 5.15
CA GLY A 122 0.35 -19.14 6.44
C GLY A 122 1.61 -20.02 6.36
N ARG A 123 2.12 -20.40 5.18
CA ARG A 123 3.34 -21.21 5.04
C ARG A 123 4.59 -20.43 5.46
N GLY A 124 5.60 -21.15 5.97
CA GLY A 124 6.95 -20.63 6.21
C GLY A 124 7.36 -20.63 7.68
N ILE A 125 8.37 -19.79 8.00
CA ILE A 125 8.88 -19.57 9.35
C ILE A 125 8.11 -18.42 10.00
N HIS A 126 7.41 -18.70 11.09
CA HIS A 126 6.77 -17.72 11.96
C HIS A 126 7.71 -17.35 13.08
N VAL A 127 7.77 -16.05 13.41
CA VAL A 127 8.67 -15.51 14.44
C VAL A 127 7.86 -14.65 15.40
N ALA A 128 8.11 -14.80 16.70
CA ALA A 128 7.64 -13.91 17.74
C ALA A 128 8.83 -13.40 18.55
N VAL A 129 8.85 -12.08 18.81
CA VAL A 129 9.86 -11.41 19.64
C VAL A 129 9.21 -10.99 20.95
N ILE A 130 9.83 -11.40 22.05
CA ILE A 130 9.30 -11.26 23.41
C ILE A 130 10.29 -10.46 24.25
N ASN A 131 9.76 -9.52 25.03
CA ASN A 131 10.55 -8.72 25.96
C ASN A 131 11.07 -9.65 27.08
N GLY A 132 12.41 -9.77 27.21
CA GLY A 132 13.04 -10.65 28.20
C GLY A 132 12.89 -10.22 29.66
N HIS A 133 12.41 -8.99 29.91
CA HIS A 133 12.11 -8.47 31.25
C HIS A 133 10.63 -8.66 31.60
N THR A 134 9.72 -8.20 30.72
CA THR A 134 8.28 -8.18 31.01
C THR A 134 7.54 -9.43 30.53
N GLY A 135 8.08 -10.17 29.55
CA GLY A 135 7.38 -11.25 28.86
C GLY A 135 6.36 -10.78 27.83
N ALA A 136 6.23 -9.47 27.61
CA ALA A 136 5.31 -8.93 26.63
C ALA A 136 5.74 -9.28 25.20
N LEU A 137 4.77 -9.59 24.34
CA LEU A 137 4.98 -9.70 22.90
C LEU A 137 5.33 -8.31 22.34
N MET A 138 6.45 -8.22 21.62
CA MET A 138 6.95 -6.97 21.04
C MET A 138 6.76 -6.91 19.53
N ASP A 139 6.83 -8.06 18.85
CA ASP A 139 6.62 -8.15 17.41
C ASP A 139 6.30 -9.59 16.98
N THR A 140 5.59 -9.72 15.85
CA THR A 140 5.44 -11.01 15.15
C THR A 140 5.67 -10.83 13.66
N ASN A 141 6.19 -11.88 13.01
CA ASN A 141 6.43 -11.85 11.59
C ASN A 141 6.36 -13.25 10.95
N LYS A 142 6.22 -13.31 9.63
CA LYS A 142 6.18 -14.54 8.85
C LYS A 142 7.04 -14.41 7.60
N PHE A 143 7.91 -15.39 7.40
CA PHE A 143 8.78 -15.48 6.23
C PHE A 143 8.49 -16.78 5.48
N ASP A 144 7.82 -16.66 4.32
CA ASP A 144 7.56 -17.80 3.43
C ASP A 144 8.85 -18.16 2.67
N THR A 145 9.79 -18.82 3.36
CA THR A 145 11.09 -19.25 2.81
C THR A 145 11.00 -20.43 1.84
N TYR A 146 9.78 -20.83 1.48
CA TYR A 146 9.51 -21.60 0.26
C TYR A 146 9.58 -20.73 -1.01
N VAL A 147 9.49 -19.40 -0.89
CA VAL A 147 9.57 -18.43 -2.00
C VAL A 147 10.92 -17.72 -2.00
N GLU A 148 11.49 -17.51 -3.19
CA GLU A 148 12.78 -16.85 -3.38
C GLU A 148 12.86 -15.45 -2.70
N GLY A 149 13.98 -15.20 -2.02
CA GLY A 149 14.31 -13.93 -1.36
C GLY A 149 13.64 -13.71 0.01
N ALA A 150 12.75 -14.59 0.46
CA ALA A 150 12.18 -14.49 1.80
C ALA A 150 13.19 -14.80 2.92
N ASP A 151 14.22 -15.59 2.62
CA ASP A 151 15.33 -15.91 3.51
C ASP A 151 16.22 -14.69 3.81
N LEU A 152 16.49 -13.84 2.81
CA LEU A 152 17.21 -12.58 3.00
C LEU A 152 16.44 -11.60 3.89
N ARG A 153 15.10 -11.59 3.77
CA ARG A 153 14.23 -10.80 4.66
C ARG A 153 14.24 -11.34 6.10
N LEU A 154 14.18 -12.66 6.26
CA LEU A 154 14.33 -13.31 7.57
C LEU A 154 15.69 -12.97 8.20
N LEU A 155 16.78 -13.09 7.43
CA LEU A 155 18.13 -12.76 7.88
C LEU A 155 18.24 -11.31 8.38
N SER A 156 17.76 -10.36 7.58
CA SER A 156 17.75 -8.94 7.94
C SER A 156 16.93 -8.68 9.20
N TYR A 157 15.77 -9.33 9.31
CA TYR A 157 14.91 -9.23 10.48
C TYR A 157 15.59 -9.76 11.75
N LEU A 158 16.15 -10.97 11.70
CA LEU A 158 16.84 -11.61 12.83
C LEU A 158 18.03 -10.78 13.34
N ARG A 159 18.82 -10.20 12.42
CA ARG A 159 19.94 -9.31 12.77
C ARG A 159 19.50 -7.99 13.40
N GLY A 160 18.26 -7.58 13.15
CA GLY A 160 17.67 -6.36 13.70
C GLY A 160 17.09 -6.52 15.10
N ILE A 161 16.94 -7.75 15.60
CA ILE A 161 16.35 -7.98 16.92
C ILE A 161 17.31 -7.49 18.01
N HIS A 162 16.78 -6.72 18.96
CA HIS A 162 17.57 -6.19 20.07
C HIS A 162 18.19 -7.33 20.92
N PRO A 163 19.42 -7.15 21.46
CA PRO A 163 19.97 -8.09 22.44
C PRO A 163 19.06 -8.30 23.66
N ASN A 164 19.13 -9.45 24.33
CA ASN A 164 18.30 -9.79 25.51
C ASN A 164 16.79 -10.01 25.23
N ARG A 165 16.35 -9.92 23.98
CA ARG A 165 15.02 -10.37 23.58
C ARG A 165 14.99 -11.89 23.55
N ILE A 166 13.82 -12.46 23.81
CA ILE A 166 13.56 -13.87 23.56
C ILE A 166 12.91 -13.96 22.18
N VAL A 167 13.44 -14.81 21.31
CA VAL A 167 12.86 -15.10 20.00
C VAL A 167 12.35 -16.52 19.98
N ALA A 168 11.13 -16.70 19.49
CA ALA A 168 10.52 -17.99 19.25
C ALA A 168 10.20 -18.13 17.77
N LEU A 169 10.55 -19.26 17.18
CA LEU A 169 10.35 -19.58 15.78
C LEU A 169 9.61 -20.91 15.63
N ALA A 170 8.68 -20.98 14.68
CA ALA A 170 7.97 -22.20 14.34
C ALA A 170 7.71 -22.28 12.82
N VAL A 171 8.03 -23.42 12.22
CA VAL A 171 7.68 -23.73 10.83
C VAL A 171 6.22 -24.14 10.74
N ARG A 172 5.51 -23.64 9.72
CA ARG A 172 4.26 -24.21 9.24
C ARG A 172 4.41 -24.62 7.79
N ASP A 173 3.94 -25.84 7.47
CA ASP A 173 3.97 -26.43 6.13
C ASP A 173 5.37 -26.68 5.55
N GLU A 174 6.05 -25.68 4.99
CA GLU A 174 7.36 -25.84 4.33
C GLU A 174 8.16 -24.55 4.49
N ALA A 175 9.46 -24.68 4.76
CA ALA A 175 10.32 -23.51 4.93
C ALA A 175 11.77 -23.70 4.47
N SER A 176 12.10 -24.82 3.83
CA SER A 176 13.49 -25.16 3.50
C SER A 176 13.89 -24.81 2.08
N PHE A 177 12.93 -24.72 1.14
CA PHE A 177 13.20 -24.75 -0.31
C PHE A 177 14.10 -23.60 -0.80
N HIS A 178 13.91 -22.38 -0.28
CA HIS A 178 14.77 -21.23 -0.54
C HIS A 178 15.42 -20.68 0.74
N LEU A 179 15.55 -21.48 1.79
CA LEU A 179 16.27 -21.07 3.01
C LEU A 179 17.78 -21.16 2.81
N GLY A 180 18.39 -20.03 2.41
CA GLY A 180 19.81 -19.90 2.13
C GLY A 180 20.73 -20.08 3.34
N ASN A 181 22.02 -20.31 3.06
CA ASN A 181 23.04 -20.59 4.07
C ASN A 181 23.24 -19.43 5.05
N ASP A 182 23.16 -18.18 4.61
CA ASP A 182 23.37 -17.02 5.50
C ASP A 182 22.29 -16.93 6.58
N ALA A 183 21.02 -17.19 6.21
CA ALA A 183 19.91 -17.25 7.18
C ALA A 183 20.10 -18.41 8.17
N ARG A 184 20.53 -19.58 7.69
CA ARG A 184 20.85 -20.73 8.56
C ARG A 184 22.00 -20.42 9.51
N MET A 185 23.05 -19.77 9.03
CA MET A 185 24.21 -19.37 9.84
C MET A 185 23.84 -18.36 10.93
N GLU A 186 22.93 -17.42 10.65
CA GLU A 186 22.44 -16.50 11.68
C GLU A 186 21.65 -17.24 12.77
N LEU A 187 20.81 -18.22 12.40
CA LEU A 187 20.09 -19.06 13.36
C LEU A 187 21.03 -19.98 14.17
N ILE A 188 22.09 -20.49 13.55
CA ILE A 188 23.16 -21.23 14.25
C ILE A 188 23.89 -20.31 15.23
N LYS A 189 24.21 -19.08 14.84
CA LYS A 189 24.83 -18.08 15.71
C LYS A 189 23.94 -17.72 16.90
N MET A 190 22.62 -17.76 16.73
CA MET A 190 21.65 -17.63 17.83
C MET A 190 21.57 -18.86 18.73
N GLY A 191 22.18 -20.00 18.35
CA GLY A 191 22.30 -21.21 19.17
C GLY A 191 21.61 -22.45 18.61
N SER A 192 20.95 -22.38 17.43
CA SER A 192 20.31 -23.57 16.85
C SER A 192 21.33 -24.62 16.41
N ILE A 193 21.09 -25.87 16.79
CA ILE A 193 21.90 -27.02 16.40
C ILE A 193 21.24 -27.87 15.30
N LYS A 194 19.93 -27.73 15.10
CA LYS A 194 19.14 -28.49 14.12
C LYS A 194 18.83 -27.73 12.83
N ILE A 195 18.87 -26.39 12.81
CA ILE A 195 18.48 -25.61 11.61
C ILE A 195 19.32 -25.92 10.37
N GLY A 196 20.62 -26.20 10.54
CA GLY A 196 21.50 -26.59 9.43
C GLY A 196 21.04 -27.90 8.75
N GLN A 197 20.21 -28.68 9.44
CA GLN A 197 19.71 -29.95 8.98
C GLN A 197 18.35 -29.85 8.29
N LEU A 198 17.57 -28.76 8.45
CA LEU A 198 16.20 -28.61 7.93
C LEU A 198 16.10 -28.89 6.42
N GLN A 199 15.26 -29.87 6.04
CA GLN A 199 14.96 -30.28 4.67
C GLN A 199 13.46 -30.12 4.35
N TRP A 200 13.10 -30.50 3.12
CA TRP A 200 11.76 -30.43 2.57
C TRP A 200 10.69 -30.97 3.52
N ARG A 201 9.73 -30.12 3.91
CA ARG A 201 8.58 -30.45 4.76
C ARG A 201 8.90 -31.01 6.15
N ASP A 202 10.14 -30.85 6.60
CA ASP A 202 10.47 -31.04 8.00
C ASP A 202 9.75 -29.99 8.86
N THR A 203 9.38 -30.40 10.08
CA THR A 203 8.88 -29.48 11.09
C THR A 203 10.04 -29.05 11.98
N TRP A 204 10.08 -27.78 12.35
CA TRP A 204 11.14 -27.22 13.18
C TRP A 204 10.64 -26.06 14.01
N ALA A 205 11.03 -26.08 15.28
CA ALA A 205 10.76 -25.00 16.22
C ALA A 205 12.02 -24.68 17.02
N MET A 206 12.17 -23.42 17.40
CA MET A 206 13.30 -22.92 18.16
C MET A 206 12.82 -21.85 19.13
N VAL A 207 13.40 -21.82 20.33
CA VAL A 207 13.25 -20.72 21.27
C VAL A 207 14.64 -20.38 21.79
N ALA A 208 15.02 -19.09 21.73
CA ALA A 208 16.35 -18.63 22.07
C ALA A 208 16.35 -17.25 22.71
N ARG A 209 17.36 -16.98 23.55
CA ARG A 209 17.70 -15.61 23.98
C ARG A 209 18.74 -15.01 23.04
N VAL A 210 18.39 -13.88 22.44
CA VAL A 210 19.28 -13.16 21.52
C VAL A 210 20.52 -12.68 22.27
N GLY A 211 21.71 -13.10 21.81
CA GLY A 211 23.00 -12.80 22.45
C GLY A 211 23.45 -13.84 23.48
N SER A 212 22.67 -14.90 23.74
CA SER A 212 23.04 -16.00 24.66
C SER A 212 22.81 -17.35 23.98
N PRO A 213 23.71 -17.80 23.10
CA PRO A 213 23.52 -19.02 22.29
C PRO A 213 23.33 -20.28 23.14
N ASP A 214 23.88 -20.31 24.35
CA ASP A 214 23.72 -21.37 25.36
C ASP A 214 22.30 -21.45 25.95
N LYS A 215 21.49 -20.40 25.77
CA LYS A 215 20.08 -20.31 26.18
C LYS A 215 19.17 -20.50 24.98
N THR A 216 19.34 -21.63 24.31
CA THR A 216 18.57 -22.02 23.13
C THR A 216 18.07 -23.45 23.27
N SER A 217 16.86 -23.68 22.78
CA SER A 217 16.28 -25.00 22.61
C SER A 217 15.68 -25.09 21.22
N ASP A 218 15.97 -26.17 20.49
CA ASP A 218 15.37 -26.43 19.18
C ASP A 218 14.97 -27.91 18.99
N ALA A 219 13.94 -28.12 18.20
CA ALA A 219 13.39 -29.43 17.88
C ALA A 219 13.12 -29.54 16.38
N LEU A 220 13.32 -30.72 15.81
CA LEU A 220 13.13 -31.01 14.40
C LEU A 220 12.61 -32.44 14.23
N ALA A 221 11.57 -32.63 13.42
CA ALA A 221 11.14 -33.95 12.96
C ALA A 221 11.22 -34.03 11.42
N ARG A 222 11.73 -35.17 10.94
CA ARG A 222 11.96 -35.42 9.52
C ARG A 222 10.68 -35.81 8.81
N ALA A 223 10.46 -35.27 7.62
CA ALA A 223 9.49 -35.85 6.70
C ALA A 223 9.94 -37.27 6.30
N PRO A 224 9.04 -38.28 6.37
CA PRO A 224 9.41 -39.65 6.05
C PRO A 224 9.65 -39.86 4.55
N ASP A 225 8.98 -39.07 3.70
CA ASP A 225 9.14 -39.03 2.26
C ASP A 225 8.66 -37.67 1.69
N PHE A 226 8.74 -37.51 0.37
CA PHE A 226 8.41 -36.27 -0.32
C PHE A 226 6.93 -35.85 -0.22
N ASN A 227 6.01 -36.80 -0.07
CA ASN A 227 4.57 -36.57 -0.06
C ASN A 227 4.00 -36.31 1.34
N HIS A 228 4.79 -36.56 2.38
CA HIS A 228 4.41 -36.38 3.78
C HIS A 228 5.21 -35.24 4.43
N TRP A 229 4.85 -34.92 5.67
CA TRP A 229 5.50 -33.90 6.48
C TRP A 229 6.09 -34.56 7.72
N GLY A 230 7.05 -33.89 8.35
CA GLY A 230 7.50 -34.26 9.69
C GLY A 230 6.35 -34.22 10.69
N GLU A 231 6.44 -35.08 11.71
CA GLU A 231 5.51 -35.05 12.85
C GLU A 231 5.55 -33.70 13.58
N GLY A 232 4.50 -33.38 14.33
CA GLY A 232 4.48 -32.15 15.12
C GLY A 232 5.60 -32.13 16.17
N VAL A 233 6.33 -31.01 16.27
CA VAL A 233 7.35 -30.80 17.29
C VAL A 233 7.01 -29.62 18.18
N GLU A 234 7.21 -29.78 19.49
CA GLU A 234 7.14 -28.70 20.46
C GLU A 234 8.50 -28.53 21.13
N VAL A 235 8.89 -27.28 21.33
CA VAL A 235 10.03 -26.92 22.14
C VAL A 235 9.59 -25.96 23.24
N SER A 236 10.15 -26.14 24.44
CA SER A 236 9.89 -25.30 25.61
C SER A 236 11.22 -24.92 26.25
N ALA A 237 11.34 -23.66 26.68
CA ALA A 237 12.48 -23.17 27.45
C ALA A 237 12.02 -22.16 28.51
N GLU A 238 12.73 -22.15 29.64
CA GLU A 238 12.51 -21.19 30.72
C GLU A 238 13.65 -20.17 30.76
N PHE A 239 13.28 -18.90 30.90
CA PHE A 239 14.20 -17.77 30.87
C PHE A 239 14.03 -16.92 32.13
N GLU A 240 15.10 -16.81 32.91
CA GLU A 240 15.17 -15.85 34.01
C GLU A 240 14.93 -14.44 33.49
N ARG A 241 14.02 -13.69 34.13
CA ARG A 241 13.78 -12.30 33.78
C ARG A 241 15.02 -11.47 34.12
N HIS A 242 15.38 -10.54 33.23
CA HIS A 242 16.41 -9.57 33.57
C HIS A 242 15.92 -8.66 34.71
N ALA A 243 16.80 -8.27 35.65
CA ALA A 243 16.43 -7.41 36.78
C ALA A 243 15.98 -6.01 36.33
N GLU A 244 16.57 -5.51 35.25
CA GLU A 244 16.25 -4.23 34.62
C GLU A 244 16.21 -4.43 33.09
N ASP A 245 15.27 -3.78 32.39
CA ASP A 245 15.41 -3.58 30.94
C ASP A 245 16.44 -2.45 30.72
N ASN A 246 17.70 -2.71 31.07
CA ASN A 246 18.79 -1.72 31.04
C ASN A 246 19.06 -1.18 29.63
N GLY A 247 18.33 -1.65 28.62
CA GLY A 247 18.31 -1.12 27.29
C GLY A 247 19.70 -0.95 26.72
N CYS A 248 19.85 0.07 25.89
CA CYS A 248 21.14 0.50 25.37
C CYS A 248 21.68 1.67 26.18
N ASN A 249 23.00 1.70 26.37
CA ASN A 249 23.76 2.80 27.01
C ASN A 249 23.86 4.04 26.10
N TRP A 250 22.73 4.51 25.56
CA TRP A 250 22.67 5.72 24.76
C TRP A 250 22.74 6.97 25.64
N PRO A 251 23.24 8.11 25.11
CA PRO A 251 23.28 9.39 25.82
C PRO A 251 21.93 9.79 26.45
N ASP A 252 21.97 10.57 27.54
CA ASP A 252 20.75 11.06 28.19
C ASP A 252 20.20 12.35 27.55
N THR A 253 19.80 12.26 26.29
CA THR A 253 19.16 13.37 25.56
C THR A 253 17.67 13.09 25.36
N PRO A 254 16.80 14.11 25.15
CA PRO A 254 15.37 13.90 24.92
C PRO A 254 15.07 12.92 23.77
N HIS A 255 15.82 13.00 22.67
CA HIS A 255 15.70 12.08 21.53
C HIS A 255 16.01 10.63 21.91
N PHE A 256 17.06 10.38 22.70
CA PHE A 256 17.38 9.02 23.14
C PHE A 256 16.46 8.50 24.25
N LYS A 257 15.90 9.38 25.10
CA LYS A 257 14.83 9.02 26.04
C LYS A 257 13.61 8.49 25.30
N GLN A 258 13.21 9.19 24.24
CA GLN A 258 12.08 8.76 23.40
C GLN A 258 12.37 7.45 22.67
N ARG A 259 13.58 7.29 22.12
CA ARG A 259 14.01 6.02 21.51
C ARG A 259 13.97 4.87 22.51
N ARG A 260 14.49 5.05 23.73
CA ARG A 260 14.43 4.03 24.80
C ARG A 260 12.99 3.63 25.08
N ALA A 261 12.10 4.61 25.28
CA ALA A 261 10.69 4.35 25.57
C ALA A 261 9.96 3.62 24.42
N PHE A 262 10.36 3.83 23.18
CA PHE A 262 9.84 3.12 22.02
C PHE A 262 10.40 1.68 21.94
N CYS A 263 11.72 1.52 21.99
CA CYS A 263 12.40 0.23 21.87
C CYS A 263 12.18 -0.71 23.07
N ALA A 264 11.75 -0.19 24.22
CA ALA A 264 11.30 -1.00 25.36
C ALA A 264 9.95 -1.68 25.09
N ARG A 265 9.11 -1.11 24.23
CA ARG A 265 7.75 -1.59 23.92
C ARG A 265 7.67 -2.36 22.60
N TYR A 266 8.46 -1.94 21.61
CA TYR A 266 8.39 -2.48 20.26
C TYR A 266 9.75 -2.95 19.77
N ASP A 267 9.73 -3.98 18.92
CA ASP A 267 10.91 -4.54 18.26
C ASP A 267 10.65 -4.75 16.76
N GLY A 268 11.61 -5.30 16.02
CA GLY A 268 11.44 -5.56 14.58
C GLY A 268 11.53 -4.32 13.70
N TYR A 269 12.03 -3.20 14.24
CA TYR A 269 12.32 -1.95 13.52
C TYR A 269 13.74 -1.88 12.97
N GLY A 270 14.41 -3.04 12.84
CA GLY A 270 15.75 -3.16 12.31
C GLY A 270 16.76 -2.34 13.11
N GLU A 271 17.51 -1.49 12.43
CA GLU A 271 18.61 -0.75 13.04
C GLU A 271 18.18 0.32 14.05
N LEU A 272 16.90 0.69 14.09
CA LEU A 272 16.38 1.75 14.95
C LEU A 272 16.70 1.50 16.44
N CYS A 273 16.66 0.24 16.88
CA CYS A 273 16.88 -0.12 18.27
C CYS A 273 18.27 -0.70 18.54
N ARG A 274 19.22 -0.61 17.60
CA ARG A 274 20.60 -1.09 17.82
C ARG A 274 21.31 -0.25 18.87
N CYS A 275 21.94 -0.91 19.84
CA CYS A 275 22.71 -0.22 20.88
C CYS A 275 23.92 0.52 20.31
N ASP A 276 24.63 -0.11 19.38
CA ASP A 276 25.82 0.47 18.76
C ASP A 276 25.44 1.27 17.51
N HIS A 277 25.82 2.56 17.50
CA HIS A 277 25.64 3.47 16.36
C HIS A 277 24.22 3.47 15.75
N PRO A 278 23.16 3.69 16.56
CA PRO A 278 21.80 3.74 16.04
C PRO A 278 21.65 4.85 14.98
N PRO A 279 20.93 4.60 13.86
CA PRO A 279 20.68 5.63 12.86
C PRO A 279 19.77 6.72 13.43
N ALA A 280 19.80 7.92 12.86
CA ALA A 280 18.86 8.99 13.22
C ALA A 280 17.40 8.51 13.12
N ILE A 281 16.53 8.95 14.04
CA ILE A 281 15.10 8.58 14.04
C ILE A 281 14.43 9.10 12.77
N ALA A 282 14.58 10.39 12.52
CA ALA A 282 14.14 11.07 11.33
C ALA A 282 15.34 11.81 10.72
N PRO A 283 15.60 11.67 9.41
CA PRO A 283 16.61 12.47 8.74
C PRO A 283 16.19 13.95 8.78
N SER A 284 17.15 14.85 8.92
CA SER A 284 16.89 16.28 8.68
C SER A 284 16.74 16.51 7.18
N PRO A 285 15.74 17.29 6.73
CA PRO A 285 15.63 17.63 5.32
C PRO A 285 16.89 18.39 4.89
N SER A 286 17.36 18.11 3.68
CA SER A 286 18.48 18.88 3.11
C SER A 286 18.07 20.36 2.98
N PRO A 287 18.98 21.32 3.24
CA PRO A 287 18.69 22.73 3.06
C PRO A 287 18.15 22.99 1.65
N ALA A 288 17.02 23.68 1.56
CA ALA A 288 16.37 24.02 0.30
C ALA A 288 15.84 25.46 0.36
N PRO A 289 15.74 26.16 -0.79
CA PRO A 289 15.03 27.43 -0.85
C PRO A 289 13.62 27.29 -0.27
N PRO A 290 13.08 28.33 0.39
CA PRO A 290 11.71 28.31 0.87
C PRO A 290 10.74 27.98 -0.27
N LEU A 291 9.74 27.15 0.03
CA LEU A 291 8.63 26.82 -0.87
C LEU A 291 7.36 27.47 -0.28
N PRO A 292 7.06 28.76 -0.60
CA PRO A 292 5.99 29.50 0.09
C PRO A 292 4.63 28.82 0.01
N ASN A 293 4.32 28.21 -1.14
CA ASN A 293 3.09 27.44 -1.35
C ASN A 293 2.94 26.24 -0.41
N MET A 294 4.06 25.66 0.05
CA MET A 294 4.06 24.51 0.96
C MET A 294 3.86 24.92 2.41
N ALA A 295 4.11 26.18 2.76
CA ALA A 295 3.83 26.69 4.10
C ALA A 295 2.33 26.65 4.44
N THR A 296 1.46 26.82 3.44
CA THR A 296 -0.01 26.82 3.60
C THR A 296 -0.69 25.55 3.08
N THR A 297 0.07 24.57 2.60
CA THR A 297 -0.46 23.31 2.05
C THR A 297 -0.13 22.18 3.02
N PRO A 298 -1.08 21.75 3.87
CA PRO A 298 -0.86 20.62 4.76
C PRO A 298 -0.83 19.28 4.00
N LEU A 299 -0.25 18.27 4.64
CA LEU A 299 -0.19 16.90 4.12
C LEU A 299 -0.81 15.93 5.12
N VAL A 300 -1.63 15.01 4.62
CA VAL A 300 -2.16 13.88 5.40
C VAL A 300 -1.61 12.55 4.89
N ILE A 301 -1.14 11.72 5.81
CA ILE A 301 -0.79 10.32 5.54
C ILE A 301 -1.94 9.44 6.02
N MET A 302 -2.47 8.62 5.11
CA MET A 302 -3.48 7.61 5.39
C MET A 302 -2.78 6.33 5.88
N ALA A 303 -3.01 5.97 7.14
CA ALA A 303 -2.34 4.85 7.78
C ALA A 303 -3.31 3.91 8.50
N SER A 304 -2.94 2.64 8.61
CA SER A 304 -3.60 1.65 9.46
C SER A 304 -2.79 1.45 10.73
N GLU A 305 -3.46 1.20 11.86
CA GLU A 305 -2.77 0.80 13.10
C GLU A 305 -1.97 -0.51 12.97
N ASN A 306 -2.22 -1.29 11.90
CA ASN A 306 -1.63 -2.60 11.68
C ASN A 306 -0.40 -2.60 10.78
N ARG A 307 0.03 -1.46 10.22
CA ARG A 307 1.24 -1.37 9.36
C ARG A 307 2.26 -0.31 9.81
N PRO A 308 2.59 -0.21 11.11
CA PRO A 308 3.42 0.86 11.64
C PRO A 308 4.86 0.89 11.06
N LYS A 309 5.38 -0.26 10.60
CA LYS A 309 6.67 -0.36 9.91
C LYS A 309 6.64 0.27 8.51
N TYR A 310 5.52 0.15 7.78
CA TYR A 310 5.33 0.85 6.50
C TYR A 310 5.28 2.36 6.77
N LEU A 311 4.46 2.77 7.74
CA LEU A 311 4.37 4.16 8.17
C LEU A 311 5.73 4.77 8.53
N LEU A 312 6.57 4.08 9.31
CA LEU A 312 7.90 4.59 9.64
C LEU A 312 8.77 4.78 8.38
N ARG A 313 8.78 3.82 7.45
CA ARG A 313 9.53 3.93 6.20
C ARG A 313 9.06 5.14 5.39
N SER A 314 7.75 5.26 5.21
CA SER A 314 7.14 6.37 4.48
C SER A 314 7.49 7.73 5.12
N LEU A 315 7.30 7.87 6.42
CA LEU A 315 7.67 9.08 7.18
C LEU A 315 9.15 9.42 7.05
N ARG A 316 10.06 8.44 7.10
CA ARG A 316 11.49 8.69 6.94
C ARG A 316 11.83 9.28 5.56
N SER A 317 11.24 8.74 4.49
CA SER A 317 11.44 9.27 3.14
C SER A 317 10.87 10.69 2.99
N LEU A 318 9.68 10.94 3.55
CA LEU A 318 9.00 12.23 3.47
C LEU A 318 9.72 13.31 4.27
N LEU A 319 10.15 13.01 5.49
CA LEU A 319 10.90 13.94 6.35
C LEU A 319 12.29 14.27 5.80
N ALA A 320 12.86 13.39 4.97
CA ALA A 320 14.11 13.64 4.26
C ALA A 320 13.95 14.59 3.06
N ALA A 321 12.74 14.68 2.49
CA ALA A 321 12.50 15.41 1.25
C ALA A 321 12.71 16.91 1.42
N GLN A 322 13.28 17.55 0.40
CA GLN A 322 13.58 18.97 0.42
C GLN A 322 12.30 19.81 0.54
N GLY A 323 12.30 20.76 1.46
CA GLY A 323 11.15 21.63 1.70
C GLY A 323 10.05 21.03 2.59
N CYS A 324 10.32 19.89 3.24
CA CYS A 324 9.43 19.34 4.25
C CYS A 324 9.23 20.31 5.43
N ILE A 325 7.97 20.49 5.85
CA ILE A 325 7.58 21.24 7.05
C ILE A 325 6.85 20.27 7.98
N PRO A 326 7.54 19.65 8.96
CA PRO A 326 6.96 18.57 9.78
C PRO A 326 5.67 18.97 10.51
N SER A 327 5.53 20.23 10.92
CA SER A 327 4.32 20.73 11.58
C SER A 327 3.07 20.74 10.69
N ASN A 328 3.25 20.64 9.37
CA ASN A 328 2.16 20.58 8.39
C ASN A 328 1.75 19.14 8.04
N ILE A 329 2.44 18.14 8.58
CA ILE A 329 2.15 16.72 8.36
C ILE A 329 1.24 16.20 9.48
N VAL A 330 0.16 15.52 9.10
CA VAL A 330 -0.72 14.80 10.00
C VAL A 330 -0.86 13.36 9.53
N VAL A 331 -0.72 12.39 10.42
CA VAL A 331 -1.03 10.98 10.13
C VAL A 331 -2.43 10.67 10.61
N SER A 332 -3.31 10.24 9.71
CA SER A 332 -4.63 9.73 10.04
C SER A 332 -4.57 8.21 10.19
N ILE A 333 -4.70 7.71 11.41
CA ILE A 333 -4.60 6.28 11.74
C ILE A 333 -6.01 5.69 11.86
N ASP A 334 -6.32 4.70 11.04
CA ASP A 334 -7.56 3.93 11.14
C ASP A 334 -7.39 2.73 12.09
N GLY A 335 -8.02 2.84 13.26
CA GLY A 335 -7.88 1.89 14.35
C GLY A 335 -7.70 2.56 15.71
N VAL A 336 -8.18 1.90 16.78
CA VAL A 336 -8.11 2.41 18.15
C VAL A 336 -7.46 1.44 19.14
N ASP A 337 -7.14 0.23 18.72
CA ASP A 337 -6.72 -0.86 19.61
C ASP A 337 -5.21 -0.88 19.82
N LYS A 338 -4.42 -0.45 18.82
CA LYS A 338 -2.95 -0.49 18.87
C LYS A 338 -2.31 0.89 18.83
N MET A 339 -1.45 1.17 19.82
CA MET A 339 -0.74 2.45 19.93
C MET A 339 0.50 2.55 19.04
N GLU A 340 0.97 1.45 18.47
CA GLU A 340 2.28 1.38 17.80
C GLU A 340 2.46 2.40 16.66
N ALA A 341 1.46 2.55 15.79
CA ALA A 341 1.50 3.55 14.71
C ALA A 341 1.52 4.99 15.24
N GLU A 342 0.83 5.28 16.33
CA GLU A 342 0.84 6.61 16.97
C GLU A 342 2.19 6.86 17.66
N ASP A 343 2.75 5.85 18.30
CA ASP A 343 4.06 5.92 18.93
C ASP A 343 5.18 6.08 17.90
N VAL A 344 5.03 5.52 16.69
CA VAL A 344 5.90 5.85 15.53
C VAL A 344 5.79 7.32 15.17
N CYS A 345 4.57 7.89 15.11
CA CYS A 345 4.38 9.32 14.81
C CYS A 345 5.04 10.20 15.88
N LYS A 346 4.84 9.88 17.16
CA LYS A 346 5.49 10.56 18.28
C LYS A 346 7.00 10.48 18.10
N LEU A 347 7.54 9.28 17.85
CA LEU A 347 8.98 9.03 17.72
C LEU A 347 9.61 9.99 16.70
N VAL A 348 9.00 10.17 15.53
CA VAL A 348 9.51 11.05 14.47
C VAL A 348 9.07 12.52 14.59
N GLY A 349 8.28 12.87 15.62
CA GLY A 349 7.83 14.25 15.86
C GLY A 349 6.71 14.73 14.93
N VAL A 350 5.83 13.83 14.48
CA VAL A 350 4.70 14.15 13.59
C VAL A 350 3.36 13.99 14.35
N THR A 351 2.40 14.85 14.03
CA THR A 351 1.07 14.80 14.66
C THR A 351 0.27 13.63 14.11
N ALA A 352 -0.43 12.89 14.97
CA ALA A 352 -1.36 11.85 14.58
C ALA A 352 -2.79 12.18 15.03
N MET A 353 -3.77 11.68 14.27
CA MET A 353 -5.18 11.62 14.66
C MET A 353 -5.68 10.20 14.47
N ARG A 354 -6.60 9.76 15.33
CA ARG A 354 -7.18 8.41 15.27
C ARG A 354 -8.61 8.46 14.76
N HIS A 355 -8.93 7.51 13.91
CA HIS A 355 -10.26 7.25 13.40
C HIS A 355 -10.76 5.93 13.98
N ARG A 356 -12.01 5.92 14.46
CA ARG A 356 -12.69 4.68 14.82
C ARG A 356 -13.18 4.03 13.53
N PRO A 357 -12.73 2.82 13.18
CA PRO A 357 -13.14 2.15 11.95
C PRO A 357 -14.66 2.09 11.80
N THR A 358 -15.14 2.45 10.62
CA THR A 358 -16.57 2.44 10.26
C THR A 358 -16.72 1.70 8.93
N SER A 359 -17.72 0.84 8.76
CA SER A 359 -17.86 -0.08 7.61
C SER A 359 -16.82 -1.22 7.60
N GLU A 360 -16.71 -1.95 6.48
CA GLU A 360 -15.79 -3.06 6.25
C GLU A 360 -15.07 -2.94 4.90
N LYS A 361 -13.96 -3.68 4.73
CA LYS A 361 -13.20 -3.79 3.47
C LYS A 361 -12.97 -2.40 2.82
N ASN A 362 -13.30 -2.24 1.54
CA ASN A 362 -13.11 -1.01 0.77
C ASN A 362 -13.97 0.14 1.32
N GLY A 363 -15.17 -0.17 1.84
CA GLY A 363 -16.05 0.80 2.50
C GLY A 363 -15.41 1.42 3.75
N ARG A 364 -14.67 0.62 4.53
CA ARG A 364 -13.89 1.09 5.68
C ARG A 364 -12.81 2.10 5.30
N ILE A 365 -12.05 1.78 4.25
CA ILE A 365 -11.03 2.69 3.71
C ILE A 365 -11.69 3.99 3.21
N SER A 366 -12.80 3.88 2.48
CA SER A 366 -13.55 5.04 1.97
C SER A 366 -14.01 5.99 3.09
N GLN A 367 -14.55 5.46 4.20
CA GLN A 367 -14.96 6.30 5.33
C GLN A 367 -13.76 6.95 6.06
N HIS A 368 -12.62 6.23 6.16
CA HIS A 368 -11.40 6.80 6.74
C HIS A 368 -10.86 7.97 5.91
N TYR A 369 -10.88 7.86 4.58
CA TYR A 369 -10.54 8.97 3.67
C TYR A 369 -11.45 10.19 3.89
N LYS A 370 -12.77 9.98 3.95
CA LYS A 370 -13.72 11.07 4.26
C LYS A 370 -13.39 11.75 5.58
N PHE A 371 -13.23 10.97 6.66
CA PHE A 371 -12.87 11.48 7.98
C PHE A 371 -11.59 12.32 7.93
N ALA A 372 -10.53 11.79 7.31
CA ALA A 372 -9.23 12.44 7.27
C ALA A 372 -9.29 13.77 6.50
N LEU A 373 -9.89 13.77 5.32
CA LEU A 373 -9.99 14.97 4.49
C LEU A 373 -10.85 16.06 5.15
N THR A 374 -11.97 15.68 5.78
CA THR A 374 -12.78 16.61 6.57
C THR A 374 -11.98 17.20 7.73
N ALA A 375 -11.33 16.36 8.53
CA ALA A 375 -10.53 16.80 9.68
C ALA A 375 -9.38 17.72 9.28
N MET A 376 -8.72 17.46 8.14
CA MET A 376 -7.65 18.31 7.63
C MET A 376 -8.13 19.72 7.28
N PHE A 377 -9.24 19.83 6.55
CA PHE A 377 -9.78 21.15 6.20
C PHE A 377 -10.42 21.90 7.37
N ASP A 378 -10.85 21.18 8.41
CA ASP A 378 -11.36 21.79 9.65
C ASP A 378 -10.21 22.31 10.54
N ARG A 379 -9.10 21.55 10.59
CA ARG A 379 -7.88 21.91 11.33
C ARG A 379 -7.13 23.06 10.67
N PHE A 380 -6.90 22.97 9.35
CA PHE A 380 -6.17 23.97 8.57
C PHE A 380 -7.17 24.87 7.83
N LYS A 381 -7.78 25.80 8.56
CA LYS A 381 -8.91 26.60 8.07
C LYS A 381 -8.58 27.50 6.87
N ASP A 382 -7.32 27.88 6.70
CA ASP A 382 -6.88 28.72 5.59
C ASP A 382 -6.29 27.92 4.42
N ALA A 383 -6.18 26.59 4.56
CA ALA A 383 -5.66 25.74 3.50
C ALA A 383 -6.66 25.62 2.34
N GLU A 384 -6.23 26.03 1.15
CA GLU A 384 -6.98 25.84 -0.10
C GLU A 384 -6.78 24.44 -0.69
N HIS A 385 -5.71 23.74 -0.29
CA HIS A 385 -5.30 22.46 -0.84
C HIS A 385 -4.76 21.55 0.26
N VAL A 386 -4.82 20.24 0.07
CA VAL A 386 -4.17 19.24 0.94
C VAL A 386 -3.45 18.21 0.08
N ILE A 387 -2.24 17.83 0.46
CA ILE A 387 -1.54 16.68 -0.13
C ILE A 387 -1.98 15.42 0.63
N VAL A 388 -2.30 14.36 -0.11
CA VAL A 388 -2.75 13.07 0.43
C VAL A 388 -1.74 12.00 0.01
N MET A 389 -1.23 11.27 0.98
CA MET A 389 -0.25 10.19 0.79
C MET A 389 -0.70 8.95 1.58
N GLU A 390 -0.31 7.76 1.14
CA GLU A 390 -0.56 6.50 1.87
C GLU A 390 0.71 6.04 2.58
N GLU A 391 0.56 5.25 3.65
CA GLU A 391 1.68 4.79 4.49
C GLU A 391 2.66 3.83 3.80
N ASP A 392 2.32 3.31 2.61
CA ASP A 392 3.11 2.38 1.80
C ASP A 392 3.81 3.03 0.61
N LEU A 393 3.99 4.35 0.67
CA LEU A 393 4.70 5.15 -0.33
C LEU A 393 6.03 5.69 0.20
N ASP A 394 7.09 5.53 -0.59
CA ASP A 394 8.30 6.35 -0.44
C ASP A 394 8.09 7.67 -1.20
N ALA A 395 8.53 8.78 -0.62
CA ALA A 395 8.56 10.09 -1.27
C ALA A 395 9.93 10.36 -1.91
N ALA A 396 9.94 10.95 -3.11
CA ALA A 396 11.16 11.39 -3.79
C ALA A 396 11.82 12.57 -3.06
N PRO A 397 13.14 12.78 -3.23
CA PRO A 397 13.85 13.89 -2.60
C PRO A 397 13.32 15.29 -2.98
N ASP A 398 12.72 15.45 -4.16
CA ASP A 398 12.11 16.69 -4.67
C ASP A 398 10.59 16.77 -4.47
N PHE A 399 9.98 15.85 -3.71
CA PHE A 399 8.52 15.69 -3.59
C PHE A 399 7.76 17.00 -3.33
N PHE A 400 8.16 17.79 -2.33
CA PHE A 400 7.51 19.07 -2.04
C PHE A 400 7.80 20.15 -3.08
N ARG A 401 8.99 20.13 -3.71
CA ARG A 401 9.31 21.04 -4.81
C ARG A 401 8.42 20.77 -6.02
N PHE A 402 8.20 19.50 -6.37
CA PHE A 402 7.27 19.11 -7.42
C PHE A 402 5.87 19.71 -7.20
N PHE A 403 5.27 19.51 -6.02
CA PHE A 403 3.96 20.08 -5.72
C PHE A 403 3.99 21.60 -5.68
N SER A 404 5.02 22.21 -5.12
CA SER A 404 5.16 23.68 -5.07
C SER A 404 5.21 24.30 -6.47
N THR A 405 5.93 23.67 -7.40
CA THR A 405 6.08 24.14 -8.78
C THR A 405 4.83 23.88 -9.61
N ALA A 406 4.15 22.75 -9.42
CA ALA A 406 2.97 22.40 -10.20
C ALA A 406 1.66 23.03 -9.67
N LEU A 407 1.56 23.36 -8.37
CA LEU A 407 0.34 23.90 -7.74
C LEU A 407 -0.29 25.10 -8.47
N PRO A 408 0.47 26.08 -9.00
CA PRO A 408 -0.12 27.19 -9.75
C PRO A 408 -1.01 26.74 -10.92
N LEU A 409 -0.70 25.62 -11.57
CA LEU A 409 -1.52 25.06 -12.65
C LEU A 409 -2.92 24.70 -12.16
N LEU A 410 -3.01 23.98 -11.03
CA LEU A 410 -4.29 23.59 -10.43
C LEU A 410 -5.11 24.80 -9.96
N LYS A 411 -4.44 25.89 -9.55
CA LYS A 411 -5.12 27.15 -9.18
C LYS A 411 -5.69 27.89 -10.38
N SER A 412 -4.99 27.90 -11.51
CA SER A 412 -5.35 28.71 -12.68
C SER A 412 -6.25 27.98 -13.68
N ASP A 413 -6.16 26.66 -13.79
CA ASP A 413 -6.84 25.88 -14.83
C ASP A 413 -8.01 25.05 -14.24
N PRO A 414 -9.28 25.45 -14.46
CA PRO A 414 -10.44 24.73 -13.93
C PRO A 414 -10.69 23.37 -14.59
N THR A 415 -9.98 23.06 -15.68
CA THR A 415 -10.04 21.74 -16.34
C THR A 415 -9.20 20.69 -15.61
N LEU A 416 -8.41 21.09 -14.60
CA LEU A 416 -7.64 20.18 -13.76
C LEU A 416 -8.44 19.69 -12.55
N TYR A 417 -8.36 18.39 -12.30
CA TYR A 417 -8.95 17.68 -11.18
C TYR A 417 -7.98 17.54 -10.02
N CYS A 418 -6.72 17.20 -10.31
CA CYS A 418 -5.68 16.98 -9.30
C CYS A 418 -4.26 17.14 -9.87
N ILE A 419 -3.27 17.13 -8.99
CA ILE A 419 -1.86 16.88 -9.33
C ILE A 419 -1.48 15.59 -8.60
N SER A 420 -0.94 14.60 -9.30
CA SER A 420 -0.47 13.35 -8.69
C SER A 420 1.03 13.18 -8.94
N ALA A 421 1.72 12.66 -7.94
CA ALA A 421 3.11 12.27 -7.97
C ALA A 421 3.35 10.95 -8.71
N TRP A 422 2.29 10.25 -9.13
CA TRP A 422 2.36 8.91 -9.70
C TRP A 422 2.02 8.88 -11.18
N ASN A 423 2.90 8.25 -11.96
CA ASN A 423 2.65 7.88 -13.35
C ASN A 423 2.38 6.37 -13.45
N ASP A 424 1.14 5.99 -13.79
CA ASP A 424 0.73 4.59 -13.96
C ASP A 424 1.52 3.83 -15.03
N GLN A 425 2.12 4.55 -15.99
CA GLN A 425 2.96 3.97 -17.05
C GLN A 425 4.45 4.29 -16.83
N GLY A 426 4.81 4.73 -15.62
CA GLY A 426 6.12 5.27 -15.25
C GLY A 426 7.13 4.21 -14.78
N TYR A 427 7.44 3.23 -15.64
CA TYR A 427 8.44 2.19 -15.36
C TYR A 427 9.86 2.66 -15.67
N THR A 428 10.84 1.96 -15.10
CA THR A 428 12.28 2.20 -15.32
C THR A 428 12.68 2.23 -16.80
N HIS A 429 12.05 1.41 -17.64
CA HIS A 429 12.31 1.37 -19.09
C HIS A 429 11.39 2.28 -19.93
N SER A 430 10.38 2.90 -19.32
CA SER A 430 9.35 3.69 -20.02
C SER A 430 9.29 5.16 -19.63
N THR A 431 10.32 5.65 -18.92
CA THR A 431 10.46 7.05 -18.51
C THR A 431 11.84 7.57 -18.89
N GLY A 432 11.99 8.89 -19.01
CA GLY A 432 13.24 9.49 -19.50
C GLY A 432 13.54 10.89 -18.98
N ASP A 433 12.52 11.72 -18.71
CA ASP A 433 12.71 13.15 -18.46
C ASP A 433 12.10 13.56 -17.12
N VAL A 434 12.96 13.76 -16.12
CA VAL A 434 12.55 14.14 -14.75
C VAL A 434 11.82 15.48 -14.69
N THR A 435 11.93 16.33 -15.71
CA THR A 435 11.29 17.66 -15.77
C THR A 435 9.91 17.62 -16.45
N ARG A 436 9.57 16.54 -17.15
CA ARG A 436 8.36 16.47 -17.97
C ARG A 436 7.10 16.22 -17.16
N LEU A 437 6.02 16.86 -17.59
CA LEU A 437 4.66 16.66 -17.10
C LEU A 437 3.74 16.16 -18.21
N TYR A 438 2.67 15.48 -17.81
CA TYR A 438 1.57 15.03 -18.66
C TYR A 438 0.23 15.44 -18.05
N ARG A 439 -0.76 15.67 -18.92
CA ARG A 439 -2.19 15.64 -18.55
C ARG A 439 -2.73 14.24 -18.80
N VAL A 440 -3.52 13.70 -17.88
CA VAL A 440 -4.14 12.37 -18.00
C VAL A 440 -5.60 12.37 -17.56
N GLU A 441 -6.45 11.63 -18.27
CA GLU A 441 -7.90 11.54 -18.04
C GLU A 441 -8.26 10.53 -16.93
N THR A 442 -7.56 10.61 -15.79
CA THR A 442 -7.83 9.76 -14.62
C THR A 442 -7.44 10.50 -13.34
N MET A 443 -7.71 9.86 -12.20
CA MET A 443 -7.22 10.27 -10.88
C MET A 443 -6.28 9.15 -10.37
N PRO A 444 -4.95 9.30 -10.55
CA PRO A 444 -4.01 8.22 -10.21
C PRO A 444 -3.89 7.95 -8.71
N GLY A 445 -4.04 8.99 -7.88
CA GLY A 445 -3.83 8.88 -6.43
C GLY A 445 -2.34 8.82 -6.08
N LEU A 446 -1.98 7.92 -5.15
CA LEU A 446 -0.61 7.56 -4.76
C LEU A 446 0.34 8.76 -4.54
N GLY A 447 -0.08 9.69 -3.68
CA GLY A 447 0.59 10.98 -3.49
C GLY A 447 -0.03 12.04 -4.40
N TRP A 448 -1.06 12.73 -3.94
CA TRP A 448 -1.82 13.63 -4.79
C TRP A 448 -2.33 14.87 -4.05
N LEU A 449 -2.55 15.95 -4.78
CA LEU A 449 -2.99 17.24 -4.29
C LEU A 449 -4.49 17.44 -4.57
N LEU A 450 -5.25 17.69 -3.50
CA LEU A 450 -6.70 17.89 -3.54
C LEU A 450 -7.04 19.36 -3.27
N SER A 451 -7.90 19.95 -4.09
CA SER A 451 -8.50 21.26 -3.81
C SER A 451 -9.60 21.15 -2.75
N ARG A 452 -9.60 22.08 -1.79
CA ARG A 452 -10.68 22.25 -0.82
C ARG A 452 -12.02 22.50 -1.50
N ARG A 453 -12.03 23.31 -2.55
CA ARG A 453 -13.25 23.65 -3.28
C ARG A 453 -13.87 22.39 -3.87
N LEU A 454 -13.07 21.59 -4.57
CA LEU A 454 -13.51 20.30 -5.12
C LEU A 454 -14.06 19.39 -4.00
N TYR A 455 -13.31 19.23 -2.91
CA TYR A 455 -13.74 18.36 -1.81
C TYR A 455 -15.04 18.84 -1.16
N LYS A 456 -15.05 20.06 -0.60
CA LYS A 456 -16.16 20.57 0.21
C LYS A 456 -17.44 20.83 -0.60
N GLN A 457 -17.32 21.22 -1.88
CA GLN A 457 -18.49 21.60 -2.69
C GLN A 457 -19.01 20.46 -3.57
N GLU A 458 -18.16 19.51 -3.99
CA GLU A 458 -18.57 18.47 -4.94
C GLU A 458 -18.50 17.06 -4.35
N LEU A 459 -17.40 16.70 -3.67
CA LEU A 459 -17.14 15.32 -3.25
C LEU A 459 -17.76 14.98 -1.89
N GLU A 460 -17.48 15.75 -0.84
CA GLU A 460 -17.90 15.48 0.54
C GLU A 460 -19.43 15.33 0.69
N PRO A 461 -20.29 16.17 0.07
CA PRO A 461 -21.75 16.04 0.18
C PRO A 461 -22.29 14.75 -0.47
N ARG A 462 -21.55 14.18 -1.42
CA ARG A 462 -21.94 13.00 -2.20
C ARG A 462 -21.07 11.77 -1.90
N TRP A 463 -20.20 11.86 -0.91
CA TRP A 463 -19.26 10.79 -0.58
C TRP A 463 -20.04 9.51 -0.26
N PRO A 464 -19.64 8.33 -0.79
CA PRO A 464 -20.36 7.08 -0.57
C PRO A 464 -20.62 6.81 0.92
N GLY A 465 -21.82 6.35 1.25
CA GLY A 465 -22.18 5.96 2.61
C GLY A 465 -21.41 4.73 3.10
N PRO A 466 -21.40 4.46 4.42
CA PRO A 466 -20.72 3.30 5.00
C PRO A 466 -21.32 1.96 4.55
N ASP A 467 -22.53 1.94 3.99
CA ASP A 467 -23.16 0.76 3.39
C ASP A 467 -22.58 0.40 2.00
N LYS A 468 -21.81 1.30 1.38
CA LYS A 468 -21.21 1.08 0.06
C LYS A 468 -19.79 0.53 0.19
N LEU A 469 -19.58 -0.69 -0.30
CA LEU A 469 -18.26 -1.33 -0.39
C LEU A 469 -17.48 -0.88 -1.63
N TRP A 470 -17.56 0.41 -1.97
CA TRP A 470 -16.89 0.97 -3.15
C TRP A 470 -15.49 1.44 -2.79
N ASP A 471 -14.55 1.21 -3.70
CA ASP A 471 -13.24 1.87 -3.66
C ASP A 471 -13.40 3.37 -3.91
N TRP A 472 -12.89 4.18 -2.99
CA TRP A 472 -13.05 5.63 -3.02
C TRP A 472 -12.40 6.26 -4.26
N ASP A 473 -11.27 5.74 -4.70
CA ASP A 473 -10.51 6.20 -5.86
C ASP A 473 -11.24 5.85 -7.16
N MET A 474 -11.79 4.63 -7.27
CA MET A 474 -12.63 4.22 -8.39
C MET A 474 -13.87 5.10 -8.49
N TRP A 475 -14.53 5.39 -7.35
CA TRP A 475 -15.64 6.34 -7.31
C TRP A 475 -15.21 7.72 -7.79
N MET A 476 -14.06 8.26 -7.34
CA MET A 476 -13.56 9.55 -7.80
C MET A 476 -13.23 9.59 -9.30
N ARG A 477 -12.83 8.46 -9.91
CA ARG A 477 -12.54 8.34 -11.35
C ARG A 477 -13.79 8.34 -12.23
N MET A 478 -14.96 8.03 -11.67
CA MET A 478 -16.23 8.03 -12.41
C MET A 478 -16.52 9.41 -13.03
N ASN A 479 -17.10 9.43 -14.23
CA ASN A 479 -17.32 10.65 -14.98
C ASN A 479 -18.25 11.63 -14.26
N GLU A 480 -19.19 11.16 -13.44
CA GLU A 480 -20.10 12.00 -12.64
C GLU A 480 -19.35 12.86 -11.60
N ASN A 481 -18.17 12.40 -11.16
CA ASN A 481 -17.33 13.07 -10.17
C ASN A 481 -16.18 13.83 -10.83
N ARG A 482 -15.45 13.17 -11.73
CA ARG A 482 -14.32 13.77 -12.45
C ARG A 482 -14.78 14.86 -13.43
N LYS A 483 -15.94 14.71 -14.06
CA LYS A 483 -16.55 15.68 -15.01
C LYS A 483 -15.58 16.09 -16.11
N ASP A 484 -14.99 15.09 -16.77
CA ASP A 484 -14.01 15.24 -17.87
C ASP A 484 -12.72 16.02 -17.54
N ARG A 485 -12.53 16.41 -16.28
CA ARG A 485 -11.28 17.02 -15.80
C ARG A 485 -10.14 16.01 -15.81
N GLU A 486 -8.92 16.52 -15.83
CA GLU A 486 -7.68 15.74 -15.94
C GLU A 486 -6.76 15.97 -14.75
N CYS A 487 -5.82 15.06 -14.50
CA CYS A 487 -4.76 15.31 -13.54
C CYS A 487 -3.42 15.58 -14.22
N ILE A 488 -2.59 16.38 -13.55
CA ILE A 488 -1.16 16.50 -13.89
C ILE A 488 -0.40 15.35 -13.25
N VAL A 489 0.46 14.68 -14.03
CA VAL A 489 1.41 13.67 -13.55
C VAL A 489 2.81 13.95 -14.11
N PRO A 490 3.89 13.64 -13.38
CA PRO A 490 5.24 13.71 -13.93
C PRO A 490 5.54 12.51 -14.83
N ASP A 491 6.54 12.60 -15.71
CA ASP A 491 7.04 11.42 -16.44
C ASP A 491 7.70 10.41 -15.49
N VAL A 492 8.61 10.88 -14.64
CA VAL A 492 9.22 10.08 -13.56
C VAL A 492 8.45 10.30 -12.26
N SER A 493 7.91 9.25 -11.64
CA SER A 493 7.12 9.39 -10.41
C SER A 493 7.90 10.01 -9.25
N ARG A 494 7.21 10.78 -8.39
CA ARG A 494 7.72 11.32 -7.12
C ARG A 494 7.30 10.51 -5.91
N THR A 495 6.59 9.41 -6.14
CA THR A 495 6.27 8.39 -5.13
C THR A 495 6.59 7.01 -5.66
N PHE A 496 6.90 6.09 -4.73
CA PHE A 496 7.09 4.68 -5.02
C PHE A 496 6.29 3.81 -4.06
N HIS A 497 5.42 2.96 -4.60
CA HIS A 497 4.60 2.06 -3.80
C HIS A 497 5.34 0.76 -3.46
N PHE A 498 5.71 0.62 -2.19
CA PHE A 498 6.44 -0.53 -1.67
C PHE A 498 5.56 -1.55 -0.94
N GLY A 499 4.27 -1.28 -0.77
CA GLY A 499 3.34 -2.15 -0.07
C GLY A 499 3.19 -3.51 -0.76
N ALA A 500 3.68 -4.57 -0.14
CA ALA A 500 3.51 -5.96 -0.62
C ALA A 500 2.43 -6.73 0.17
N THR A 501 1.87 -6.11 1.20
CA THR A 501 0.74 -6.62 1.98
C THR A 501 -0.28 -5.50 2.16
N GLY A 502 -1.47 -5.72 1.63
CA GLY A 502 -2.59 -4.77 1.69
C GLY A 502 -3.89 -5.45 1.27
N LEU A 503 -4.97 -4.67 1.17
CA LEU A 503 -6.29 -5.21 0.85
C LEU A 503 -6.35 -5.83 -0.55
N ASN A 504 -5.70 -5.19 -1.53
CA ASN A 504 -5.73 -5.57 -2.95
C ASN A 504 -4.35 -5.92 -3.52
N VAL A 505 -3.30 -5.99 -2.69
CA VAL A 505 -1.91 -6.24 -3.13
C VAL A 505 -1.30 -7.41 -2.36
N ASN A 506 -0.65 -8.29 -3.11
CA ASN A 506 0.20 -9.36 -2.59
C ASN A 506 1.61 -9.26 -3.20
N ASP A 507 2.55 -10.05 -2.69
CA ASP A 507 3.97 -10.03 -3.11
C ASP A 507 4.15 -10.25 -4.63
N TYR A 508 3.40 -11.18 -5.22
CA TYR A 508 3.46 -11.45 -6.66
C TYR A 508 2.98 -10.23 -7.47
N PHE A 509 1.85 -9.64 -7.09
CA PHE A 509 1.30 -8.46 -7.74
C PHE A 509 2.23 -7.24 -7.60
N GLN A 510 2.84 -7.06 -6.43
CA GLN A 510 3.82 -6.01 -6.18
C GLN A 510 5.04 -6.16 -7.10
N LYS A 511 5.60 -7.37 -7.20
CA LYS A 511 6.75 -7.66 -8.08
C LYS A 511 6.44 -7.45 -9.55
N LEU A 512 5.24 -7.82 -9.98
CA LEU A 512 4.83 -7.75 -11.39
C LEU A 512 4.58 -6.31 -11.85
N TYR A 513 3.88 -5.51 -11.05
CA TYR A 513 3.41 -4.19 -11.47
C TYR A 513 4.10 -3.01 -10.78
N PHE A 514 4.61 -3.13 -9.55
CA PHE A 514 5.12 -1.98 -8.80
C PHE A 514 6.65 -1.96 -8.67
N ALA A 515 7.29 -3.12 -8.50
CA ALA A 515 8.73 -3.19 -8.20
C ALA A 515 9.65 -2.54 -9.25
N LYS A 516 9.18 -2.38 -10.50
CA LYS A 516 9.94 -1.78 -11.61
C LYS A 516 9.51 -0.35 -11.94
N HIS A 517 8.62 0.26 -11.15
CA HIS A 517 8.31 1.69 -11.28
C HIS A 517 9.52 2.55 -10.92
N ARG A 518 9.68 3.67 -11.62
CA ARG A 518 10.80 4.59 -11.40
C ARG A 518 10.43 5.65 -10.39
N LEU A 519 11.25 5.77 -9.34
CA LEU A 519 11.23 6.91 -8.41
C LEU A 519 12.29 7.92 -8.83
N ASN A 520 11.96 9.21 -8.80
CA ASN A 520 12.96 10.26 -8.97
C ASN A 520 13.95 10.27 -7.80
N ASP A 521 15.24 10.25 -8.12
CA ASP A 521 16.35 10.33 -7.18
C ASP A 521 17.13 11.66 -7.25
N ASP A 522 16.81 12.52 -8.23
CA ASP A 522 17.41 13.85 -8.38
C ASP A 522 16.72 14.86 -7.44
N PRO A 523 17.39 15.33 -6.36
CA PRO A 523 16.82 16.30 -5.44
C PRO A 523 16.72 17.71 -6.02
N THR A 524 17.35 17.98 -7.17
CA THR A 524 17.40 19.30 -7.81
C THR A 524 16.40 19.46 -8.95
N ALA A 525 15.68 18.39 -9.30
CA ALA A 525 14.73 18.39 -10.39
C ALA A 525 13.66 19.50 -10.24
N VAL A 526 13.39 20.18 -11.35
CA VAL A 526 12.32 21.19 -11.47
C VAL A 526 11.48 20.82 -12.68
N VAL A 527 10.18 20.60 -12.46
CA VAL A 527 9.26 20.29 -13.55
C VAL A 527 8.96 21.50 -14.41
N ASN A 528 8.86 21.27 -15.72
CA ASN A 528 8.47 22.29 -16.69
C ASN A 528 6.94 22.42 -16.72
N THR A 529 6.43 23.59 -16.35
CA THR A 529 4.99 23.90 -16.31
C THR A 529 4.51 24.68 -17.54
N GLN A 530 5.37 24.92 -18.52
CA GLN A 530 4.99 25.53 -19.80
C GLN A 530 4.02 24.62 -20.56
N ASP A 531 3.10 25.24 -21.31
CA ASP A 531 2.14 24.55 -22.17
C ASP A 531 1.25 23.51 -21.46
N MET A 532 0.95 23.70 -20.16
CA MET A 532 0.13 22.75 -19.38
C MET A 532 -1.35 23.13 -19.23
N THR A 533 -1.78 24.29 -19.74
CA THR A 533 -3.23 24.57 -19.90
C THR A 533 -3.82 23.64 -20.95
N ALA A 534 -5.13 23.36 -20.89
CA ALA A 534 -5.78 22.43 -21.82
C ALA A 534 -5.47 22.76 -23.30
N GLU A 535 -5.64 24.01 -23.71
CA GLU A 535 -5.42 24.42 -25.12
C GLU A 535 -3.94 24.41 -25.51
N ALA A 536 -3.05 24.86 -24.62
CA ALA A 536 -1.62 24.92 -24.89
C ALA A 536 -1.03 23.50 -24.97
N TYR A 537 -1.49 22.59 -24.11
CA TYR A 537 -1.07 21.19 -24.09
C TYR A 537 -1.50 20.46 -25.37
N ASP A 538 -2.75 20.63 -25.79
CA ASP A 538 -3.25 20.11 -27.07
C ASP A 538 -2.41 20.64 -28.24
N ALA A 539 -2.11 21.94 -28.26
CA ALA A 539 -1.31 22.56 -29.33
C ALA A 539 0.14 22.03 -29.34
N ALA A 540 0.77 21.91 -28.17
CA ALA A 540 2.12 21.35 -28.04
C ALA A 540 2.17 19.88 -28.47
N LEU A 541 1.16 19.09 -28.09
CA LEU A 541 1.06 17.68 -28.47
C LEU A 541 0.85 17.51 -29.99
N ARG A 542 0.02 18.34 -30.63
CA ARG A 542 -0.12 18.36 -32.10
C ARG A 542 1.22 18.63 -32.77
N ARG A 543 1.95 19.65 -32.34
CA ARG A 543 3.28 19.99 -32.88
C ARG A 543 4.27 18.84 -32.71
N GLN A 544 4.30 18.20 -31.53
CA GLN A 544 5.18 17.06 -31.28
C GLN A 544 4.84 15.88 -32.21
N ILE A 545 3.56 15.50 -32.31
CA ILE A 545 3.12 14.37 -33.15
C ILE A 545 3.45 14.64 -34.61
N ALA A 546 3.19 15.85 -35.11
CA ALA A 546 3.50 16.24 -36.49
C ALA A 546 5.00 16.16 -36.83
N ALA A 547 5.87 16.41 -35.85
CA ALA A 547 7.32 16.37 -36.01
C ALA A 547 7.95 14.99 -35.68
N SER A 548 7.15 14.00 -35.27
CA SER A 548 7.66 12.70 -34.80
C SER A 548 7.98 11.74 -35.94
N HIS A 549 8.98 10.89 -35.72
CA HIS A 549 9.27 9.76 -36.58
C HIS A 549 8.20 8.67 -36.44
N ILE A 550 7.56 8.30 -37.54
CA ILE A 550 6.50 7.29 -37.58
C ILE A 550 7.12 5.90 -37.49
N LEU A 551 6.66 5.10 -36.51
CA LEU A 551 7.12 3.73 -36.33
C LEU A 551 6.39 2.74 -37.25
N ASP A 552 7.11 1.72 -37.68
CA ASP A 552 6.55 0.56 -38.40
C ASP A 552 5.76 -0.35 -37.44
N THR A 553 4.65 -0.89 -37.93
CA THR A 553 3.69 -1.70 -37.17
C THR A 553 3.91 -3.20 -37.30
N GLN A 554 4.89 -3.66 -38.10
CA GLN A 554 5.13 -5.09 -38.37
C GLN A 554 5.53 -5.91 -37.14
N GLN A 555 6.35 -5.37 -36.24
CA GLN A 555 6.86 -6.09 -35.06
C GLN A 555 6.57 -5.33 -33.76
N PRO A 556 5.30 -5.20 -33.36
CA PRO A 556 4.93 -4.24 -32.34
C PRO A 556 5.46 -4.58 -30.95
N CYS A 557 5.70 -5.86 -30.68
CA CYS A 557 6.29 -6.34 -29.44
C CYS A 557 7.78 -6.71 -29.57
N GLY A 558 8.38 -6.49 -30.74
CA GLY A 558 9.78 -6.80 -31.06
C GLY A 558 10.63 -5.53 -31.16
N THR A 559 11.49 -5.47 -32.17
CA THR A 559 12.36 -4.32 -32.48
C THR A 559 11.59 -3.23 -33.23
N MET A 560 10.56 -2.66 -32.59
CA MET A 560 9.76 -1.58 -33.22
C MET A 560 10.56 -0.27 -33.36
N VAL A 561 11.41 0.05 -32.38
CA VAL A 561 12.31 1.21 -32.47
C VAL A 561 13.55 0.78 -33.23
N PRO A 562 13.89 1.41 -34.38
CA PRO A 562 15.11 1.10 -35.11
C PRO A 562 16.36 1.34 -34.24
N ASP A 563 17.35 0.45 -34.33
CA ASP A 563 18.61 0.56 -33.57
C ASP A 563 19.29 1.92 -33.73
N ALA A 564 19.22 2.51 -34.93
CA ALA A 564 19.77 3.82 -35.24
C ALA A 564 19.11 5.00 -34.48
N LEU A 565 17.92 4.78 -33.93
CA LEU A 565 17.17 5.76 -33.14
C LEU A 565 17.26 5.48 -31.64
N GLU A 566 17.84 4.37 -31.18
CA GLU A 566 17.89 4.10 -29.73
C GLU A 566 18.69 5.19 -28.98
N ASN A 567 18.08 5.72 -27.92
CA ASN A 567 18.65 6.77 -27.05
C ASN A 567 19.06 8.07 -27.77
N THR A 568 18.45 8.39 -28.92
CA THR A 568 18.70 9.66 -29.63
C THR A 568 17.80 10.80 -29.17
N ASN A 569 16.85 10.51 -28.28
CA ASN A 569 15.78 11.43 -27.86
C ASN A 569 14.93 11.94 -29.03
N THR A 570 14.83 11.15 -30.11
CA THR A 570 14.00 11.46 -31.28
C THR A 570 12.54 11.21 -30.94
N PRO A 571 11.62 12.19 -31.11
CA PRO A 571 10.20 11.97 -30.92
C PRO A 571 9.66 10.89 -31.87
N LEU A 572 8.97 9.89 -31.32
CA LEU A 572 8.38 8.77 -32.05
C LEU A 572 6.86 8.86 -32.01
N VAL A 573 6.19 8.38 -33.06
CA VAL A 573 4.74 8.22 -33.10
C VAL A 573 4.34 6.84 -33.63
N LEU A 574 3.37 6.23 -32.95
CA LEU A 574 2.72 4.99 -33.38
C LEU A 574 1.22 5.26 -33.51
N TYR A 575 0.62 4.85 -34.63
CA TYR A 575 -0.83 4.90 -34.81
C TYR A 575 -1.41 3.51 -34.60
N MET A 576 -2.45 3.41 -33.76
CA MET A 576 -3.17 2.17 -33.48
C MET A 576 -4.66 2.34 -33.69
N THR A 577 -5.39 1.23 -33.86
CA THR A 577 -6.84 1.25 -34.01
C THR A 577 -7.51 1.58 -32.67
N MET A 578 -8.39 2.58 -32.70
CA MET A 578 -9.30 2.95 -31.61
C MET A 578 -10.53 3.61 -32.24
N LYS A 579 -11.64 2.87 -32.32
CA LYS A 579 -12.87 3.29 -33.00
C LYS A 579 -13.75 4.19 -32.14
N SER A 580 -13.65 4.08 -30.83
CA SER A 580 -14.43 4.85 -29.86
C SER A 580 -13.64 5.03 -28.56
N ALA A 581 -14.17 5.86 -27.65
CA ALA A 581 -13.59 6.08 -26.33
C ALA A 581 -13.45 4.81 -25.48
N GLY A 582 -14.22 3.75 -25.78
CA GLY A 582 -14.15 2.46 -25.07
C GLY A 582 -13.31 1.40 -25.77
N ASP A 583 -12.78 1.69 -26.96
CA ASP A 583 -12.02 0.73 -27.77
C ASP A 583 -10.55 0.70 -27.35
N HIS A 584 -10.23 -0.12 -26.36
CA HIS A 584 -8.88 -0.23 -25.80
C HIS A 584 -8.19 -1.56 -26.10
N GLU A 585 -8.74 -2.37 -27.00
CA GLU A 585 -8.24 -3.74 -27.24
C GLU A 585 -6.77 -3.74 -27.65
N THR A 586 -6.43 -2.93 -28.66
CA THR A 586 -5.06 -2.84 -29.17
C THR A 586 -4.11 -2.27 -28.11
N TRP A 587 -4.53 -1.23 -27.38
CA TRP A 587 -3.73 -0.63 -26.32
C TRP A 587 -3.36 -1.65 -25.24
N LEU A 588 -4.33 -2.41 -24.75
CA LEU A 588 -4.09 -3.38 -23.67
C LEU A 588 -3.12 -4.49 -24.11
N GLN A 589 -3.16 -4.92 -25.38
CA GLN A 589 -2.19 -5.88 -25.89
C GLN A 589 -0.78 -5.29 -26.03
N LEU A 590 -0.68 -4.03 -26.49
CA LEU A 590 0.58 -3.30 -26.56
C LEU A 590 1.19 -3.10 -25.17
N ALA A 591 0.42 -2.57 -24.23
CA ALA A 591 0.84 -2.35 -22.85
C ALA A 591 1.37 -3.64 -22.22
N LYS A 592 0.64 -4.75 -22.41
CA LYS A 592 1.05 -6.07 -21.93
C LYS A 592 2.40 -6.52 -22.48
N CYS A 593 2.59 -6.46 -23.80
CA CYS A 593 3.85 -6.93 -24.38
C CYS A 593 5.02 -5.95 -24.19
N TRP A 594 4.72 -4.69 -23.85
CA TRP A 594 5.71 -3.69 -23.46
C TRP A 594 6.00 -3.68 -21.96
N HIS A 595 5.38 -4.59 -21.20
CA HIS A 595 5.54 -4.70 -19.75
C HIS A 595 5.20 -3.39 -19.04
N LEU A 596 4.07 -2.80 -19.43
CA LEU A 596 3.44 -1.62 -18.85
C LEU A 596 2.19 -2.04 -18.05
N TRP A 597 1.47 -1.07 -17.49
CA TRP A 597 0.20 -1.35 -16.81
C TRP A 597 -0.89 -1.73 -17.82
N ASP A 598 -1.42 -2.95 -17.69
CA ASP A 598 -2.34 -3.58 -18.67
C ASP A 598 -3.63 -4.15 -18.06
N LEU A 599 -3.92 -3.88 -16.78
CA LEU A 599 -5.12 -4.41 -16.09
C LEU A 599 -6.39 -3.60 -16.39
N ASP A 600 -6.22 -2.29 -16.46
CA ASP A 600 -7.22 -1.30 -16.83
C ASP A 600 -6.52 -0.14 -17.54
N VAL A 601 -7.30 0.73 -18.17
CA VAL A 601 -6.76 1.72 -19.11
C VAL A 601 -6.39 2.99 -18.36
N ARG A 602 -5.09 3.35 -18.40
CA ARG A 602 -4.53 4.50 -17.70
C ARG A 602 -3.48 5.23 -18.53
N GLY A 603 -3.16 6.47 -18.12
CA GLY A 603 -2.08 7.26 -18.69
C GLY A 603 -2.36 7.86 -20.08
N PHE A 604 -3.63 8.03 -20.44
CA PHE A 604 -4.03 8.61 -21.72
C PHE A 604 -4.59 10.02 -21.60
N HIS A 605 -4.48 10.75 -22.70
CA HIS A 605 -5.10 12.04 -22.95
C HIS A 605 -5.72 12.01 -24.34
N LYS A 606 -7.05 12.09 -24.44
CA LYS A 606 -7.82 12.10 -25.69
C LYS A 606 -7.38 11.01 -26.68
N GLY A 607 -7.23 9.78 -26.18
CA GLY A 607 -6.77 8.62 -26.97
C GLY A 607 -5.30 8.65 -27.36
N VAL A 608 -4.45 9.42 -26.67
CA VAL A 608 -2.99 9.44 -26.85
C VAL A 608 -2.30 9.01 -25.55
N TRP A 609 -1.38 8.05 -25.66
CA TRP A 609 -0.48 7.64 -24.57
C TRP A 609 0.92 8.17 -24.82
N ARG A 610 1.53 8.78 -23.80
CA ARG A 610 2.88 9.36 -23.88
C ARG A 610 3.77 8.76 -22.79
N PHE A 611 4.96 8.31 -23.19
CA PHE A 611 5.98 7.72 -22.32
C PHE A 611 7.28 7.59 -23.14
N TYR A 612 8.24 6.78 -22.68
CA TYR A 612 9.49 6.51 -23.39
C TYR A 612 9.60 5.07 -23.90
N ARG A 613 10.26 4.88 -25.04
CA ARG A 613 10.69 3.56 -25.53
C ARG A 613 12.12 3.66 -26.04
N LYS A 614 12.99 2.79 -25.53
CA LYS A 614 14.42 2.75 -25.90
C LYS A 614 15.10 4.13 -25.85
N GLY A 615 14.84 4.89 -24.79
CA GLY A 615 15.38 6.24 -24.58
C GLY A 615 14.75 7.36 -25.40
N ASN A 616 13.66 7.09 -26.12
CA ASN A 616 12.98 8.08 -26.95
C ASN A 616 11.56 8.37 -26.48
N PRO A 617 11.09 9.63 -26.50
CA PRO A 617 9.71 9.95 -26.19
C PRO A 617 8.80 9.46 -27.32
N ILE A 618 7.77 8.68 -26.97
CA ILE A 618 6.79 8.13 -27.91
C ILE A 618 5.38 8.67 -27.61
N ALA A 619 4.62 8.92 -28.68
CA ALA A 619 3.17 9.12 -28.63
C ALA A 619 2.45 7.96 -29.35
N VAL A 620 1.58 7.24 -28.66
CA VAL A 620 0.71 6.21 -29.27
C VAL A 620 -0.67 6.82 -29.46
N VAL A 621 -1.11 6.99 -30.72
CA VAL A 621 -2.33 7.68 -31.11
C VAL A 621 -3.40 6.67 -31.53
N GLY A 622 -4.55 6.68 -30.86
CA GLY A 622 -5.72 5.87 -31.21
C GLY A 622 -6.52 6.47 -32.36
N THR A 623 -6.58 5.81 -33.51
CA THR A 623 -7.23 6.27 -34.74
C THR A 623 -8.44 5.41 -35.10
N PRO A 624 -9.58 6.01 -35.54
CA PRO A 624 -9.80 7.44 -35.80
C PRO A 624 -10.30 8.26 -34.59
N TYR A 625 -10.50 7.64 -33.42
CA TYR A 625 -11.14 8.31 -32.28
C TYR A 625 -10.39 9.57 -31.81
N SER A 626 -9.06 9.51 -31.69
CA SER A 626 -8.27 10.61 -31.15
C SER A 626 -8.33 11.84 -32.07
N PRO A 627 -8.50 13.05 -31.53
CA PRO A 627 -8.45 14.30 -32.33
C PRO A 627 -7.05 14.59 -32.90
N PHE A 628 -6.04 13.79 -32.53
CA PHE A 628 -4.69 13.86 -33.07
C PHE A 628 -4.48 12.93 -34.28
N SER A 629 -5.49 12.14 -34.65
CA SER A 629 -5.46 11.23 -35.82
C SER A 629 -5.25 11.93 -37.15
N SER A 630 -5.51 13.24 -37.24
CA SER A 630 -5.35 14.05 -38.45
C SER A 630 -3.92 14.09 -39.00
N HIS A 631 -2.92 13.71 -38.20
CA HIS A 631 -1.51 13.67 -38.61
C HIS A 631 -1.09 12.30 -39.15
N LYS A 632 -1.96 11.28 -39.08
CA LYS A 632 -1.68 9.97 -39.65
C LYS A 632 -1.65 10.08 -41.18
N PRO A 633 -0.59 9.62 -41.87
CA PRO A 633 -0.61 9.52 -43.32
C PRO A 633 -1.77 8.64 -43.81
N ASP A 634 -2.41 9.02 -44.92
CA ASP A 634 -3.57 8.30 -45.47
C ASP A 634 -3.23 6.84 -45.80
N ALA A 635 -2.04 6.58 -46.33
CA ALA A 635 -1.57 5.25 -46.71
C ALA A 635 -1.14 4.36 -45.52
N LEU A 636 -1.05 4.91 -44.30
CA LEU A 636 -0.65 4.15 -43.12
C LEU A 636 -1.86 3.47 -42.47
N GLU A 637 -1.87 2.14 -42.45
CA GLU A 637 -2.85 1.37 -41.69
C GLU A 637 -2.50 1.40 -40.19
N PRO A 638 -3.42 1.82 -39.29
CA PRO A 638 -3.19 1.77 -37.85
C PRO A 638 -2.98 0.34 -37.37
N LEU A 639 -2.05 0.15 -36.43
CA LEU A 639 -1.82 -1.14 -35.80
C LEU A 639 -3.12 -1.67 -35.15
N PHE A 640 -3.42 -2.94 -35.33
CA PHE A 640 -4.48 -3.64 -34.61
C PHE A 640 -3.91 -4.89 -33.94
N MET A 641 -4.21 -5.08 -32.66
CA MET A 641 -3.83 -6.28 -31.91
C MET A 641 -5.03 -6.84 -31.16
N ALA A 642 -5.49 -8.01 -31.56
CA ALA A 642 -6.58 -8.69 -30.88
C ALA A 642 -6.10 -9.40 -29.62
N ALA A 643 -6.96 -9.47 -28.60
CA ALA A 643 -6.69 -10.33 -27.46
C ALA A 643 -6.59 -11.80 -27.93
N PRO A 644 -5.63 -12.60 -27.43
CA PRO A 644 -5.56 -14.01 -27.77
C PRO A 644 -6.87 -14.68 -27.37
N LYS A 645 -7.49 -15.40 -28.31
CA LYS A 645 -8.73 -16.15 -28.03
C LYS A 645 -8.48 -17.07 -26.83
N LYS A 646 -9.22 -16.88 -25.74
CA LYS A 646 -9.22 -17.85 -24.63
C LYS A 646 -9.55 -19.21 -25.22
N LYS A 647 -8.59 -20.14 -25.21
CA LYS A 647 -8.91 -21.55 -25.46
C LYS A 647 -9.93 -21.92 -24.39
N GLN A 648 -11.16 -22.24 -24.81
CA GLN A 648 -12.11 -22.93 -23.92
C GLN A 648 -11.46 -24.27 -23.58
N THR A 649 -10.76 -24.30 -22.45
CA THR A 649 -10.37 -25.55 -21.82
C THR A 649 -11.63 -26.19 -21.31
N ARG A 650 -12.04 -27.26 -22.00
CA ARG A 650 -13.05 -28.22 -21.53
C ARG A 650 -12.58 -28.91 -20.26
#